data_AF-A0A1W0E7B6-F1
#
_entry.id   AF-A0A1W0E7B6-F1
#
_cell.length_a   1.000
_cell.length_b   1.000
_cell.length_c   1.000
_cell.angle_alpha   90.00
_cell.angle_beta   90.00
_cell.angle_gamma   90.00
#
_symmetry.space_group_name_H-M   'P 1'
#
loop_
_entity.id
_entity.type
_entity.pdbx_description
1 polymer ?
#
loop_
_entity_poly.entity_id
_entity_poly.type
_entity_poly.pdbx_seq_one_letter_code
_entity_poly.pdbx_strand_id
1 'polypeptide(L)'
;MELETLIKELKVDWDTVLTDEFNPLYLSLLINKGTISSAKFRDMYHKLENAMEKIISQNYKGFSDSVLAYNKFYNQNKELLNVLSETEQIVNEKEYDFEIDQITNDFTKTEYFSAKYEICRRLMDIKLTYEEYESCEQTLKRCYQLVKCLDLVDNKEYVNIKGVFEYRKLIYKSYMELTESINMEIFDFVFFNKINNSFKGLLILGSLYELEVFVKTYFRIFLYNAIEEIILKMYQEKVVLEKLCKLIMKKVENIIKNYETIIELTLKNFKLKKTESDFFGNQNEPYHYVTKLECILDIVKDELGRFINKYSVSTEFDNKFSLESIIDNVDYNKIYPEDYNIFKNKKNEDDQSFLQTINSSMEYTLIITPKIDIAAFLLKNTTNSVLRIFLNKKVETEYTKFKLEKSKKKLDFIFEEEIKCDPNNKTLSIYKDIQDILQQQKFNDDQKSYDKHLVSHLNKKIIKLFENIFDEIFVSKIVVPDRKKIFMYDGEKGGFGIGFEEEFKESLYKKYINKSSLLLKKSKYQKAIYSLNMFKDLDHELNTRETLRCYEVFYNSFKKQLNLEFFYYFDLFFREGNFTQNFYLRKIVSVFEFIYSETQNTSLFEGLYDNLIYYCKNNLNVLNVKTKEDVKLFIEQVRIFDEIMGEIEFHENLDDLYVFFDEILENKSNDENGKILQAKLRANEARIKK
;
A
#
# COMPACT_ATOMS: atom_id res chain seq x y z
N MET A 1 38.08 -112.56 4.25
CA MET A 1 38.81 -113.73 3.74
C MET A 1 38.19 -114.32 2.47
N GLU A 2 36.91 -114.06 2.16
CA GLU A 2 36.30 -114.44 0.86
C GLU A 2 36.49 -113.40 -0.25
N LEU A 3 36.69 -112.12 0.08
CA LEU A 3 36.81 -111.05 -0.92
C LEU A 3 38.13 -111.11 -1.72
N GLU A 4 39.25 -111.48 -1.09
CA GLU A 4 40.56 -111.55 -1.74
C GLU A 4 40.70 -112.78 -2.66
N THR A 5 40.06 -113.90 -2.30
CA THR A 5 39.92 -115.06 -3.16
C THR A 5 38.98 -114.76 -4.33
N LEU A 6 37.86 -114.07 -4.10
CA LEU A 6 36.94 -113.65 -5.16
C LEU A 6 37.62 -112.67 -6.15
N ILE A 7 38.43 -111.74 -5.65
CA ILE A 7 39.18 -110.79 -6.48
C ILE A 7 40.28 -111.50 -7.26
N LYS A 8 40.97 -112.50 -6.68
CA LYS A 8 41.97 -113.30 -7.41
C LYS A 8 41.35 -114.19 -8.48
N GLU A 9 40.20 -114.82 -8.21
CA GLU A 9 39.47 -115.60 -9.21
C GLU A 9 38.94 -114.70 -10.33
N LEU A 10 38.36 -113.53 -10.00
CA LEU A 10 37.95 -112.54 -10.99
C LEU A 10 39.12 -112.01 -11.84
N LYS A 11 40.33 -111.89 -11.28
CA LYS A 11 41.51 -111.43 -12.01
C LYS A 11 42.05 -112.48 -13.00
N VAL A 12 42.08 -113.75 -12.59
CA VAL A 12 42.53 -114.86 -13.44
C VAL A 12 41.53 -115.10 -14.59
N ASP A 13 40.23 -114.93 -14.33
CA ASP A 13 39.18 -115.04 -15.35
C ASP A 13 39.09 -113.81 -16.26
N TRP A 14 39.53 -112.62 -15.82
CA TRP A 14 39.61 -111.42 -16.68
C TRP A 14 40.87 -111.40 -17.55
N ASP A 15 42.02 -111.84 -17.05
CA ASP A 15 43.28 -111.88 -17.82
C ASP A 15 43.25 -112.94 -18.94
N THR A 16 42.34 -113.92 -18.88
CA THR A 16 42.08 -114.89 -19.97
C THR A 16 41.04 -114.41 -20.99
N VAL A 17 40.24 -113.39 -20.66
CA VAL A 17 39.25 -112.78 -21.57
C VAL A 17 39.84 -111.59 -22.33
N LEU A 18 40.91 -110.97 -21.80
CA LEU A 18 41.60 -109.78 -22.35
C LEU A 18 42.92 -110.09 -23.07
N THR A 19 43.04 -111.24 -23.74
CA THR A 19 44.05 -111.41 -24.82
C THR A 19 43.40 -111.08 -26.16
N ASP A 20 44.02 -110.20 -26.95
CA ASP A 20 43.51 -109.54 -28.19
C ASP A 20 43.04 -110.47 -29.34
N GLU A 21 42.94 -111.78 -29.11
CA GLU A 21 42.40 -112.77 -30.05
C GLU A 21 41.17 -113.54 -29.51
N PHE A 22 40.50 -113.04 -28.46
CA PHE A 22 39.27 -113.66 -27.97
C PHE A 22 38.07 -113.37 -28.90
N ASN A 23 37.82 -114.29 -29.84
CA ASN A 23 36.63 -114.29 -30.68
C ASN A 23 35.56 -115.28 -30.13
N PRO A 24 34.49 -114.81 -29.47
CA PRO A 24 33.45 -115.68 -28.88
C PRO A 24 32.65 -116.51 -29.92
N LEU A 25 32.75 -116.21 -31.22
CA LEU A 25 32.21 -117.06 -32.29
C LEU A 25 33.01 -118.37 -32.48
N TYR A 26 34.30 -118.40 -32.13
CA TYR A 26 35.13 -119.60 -32.29
C TYR A 26 34.82 -120.67 -31.23
N LEU A 27 34.60 -120.25 -29.98
CA LEU A 27 34.24 -121.15 -28.88
C LEU A 27 32.82 -121.71 -29.01
N SER A 28 31.87 -120.93 -29.56
CA SER A 28 30.52 -121.42 -29.85
C SER A 28 30.49 -122.46 -30.98
N LEU A 29 31.42 -122.40 -31.96
CA LEU A 29 31.63 -123.43 -32.97
C LEU A 29 32.33 -124.70 -32.43
N LEU A 30 33.13 -124.60 -31.37
CA LEU A 30 33.83 -125.72 -30.73
C LEU A 30 32.94 -126.58 -29.80
N ILE A 31 31.71 -126.15 -29.49
CA ILE A 31 30.75 -126.87 -28.63
C ILE A 31 30.35 -128.24 -29.24
N ASN A 32 30.51 -128.43 -30.56
CA ASN A 32 30.20 -129.70 -31.22
C ASN A 32 31.24 -130.82 -31.03
N LYS A 33 32.29 -130.65 -30.21
CA LYS A 33 33.36 -131.67 -30.06
C LYS A 33 33.77 -132.07 -28.63
N GLY A 34 33.06 -131.69 -27.57
CA GLY A 34 33.36 -132.25 -26.24
C GLY A 34 32.58 -131.67 -25.07
N THR A 35 32.09 -132.55 -24.20
CA THR A 35 31.11 -132.28 -23.12
C THR A 35 31.64 -131.46 -21.93
N ILE A 36 32.96 -131.26 -21.81
CA ILE A 36 33.56 -130.54 -20.67
C ILE A 36 33.63 -129.02 -20.95
N SER A 37 33.72 -128.60 -22.22
CA SER A 37 33.72 -127.18 -22.61
C SER A 37 32.32 -126.55 -22.63
N SER A 38 31.25 -127.35 -22.77
CA SER A 38 29.88 -126.84 -22.77
C SER A 38 29.40 -126.44 -21.38
N ALA A 39 29.83 -127.12 -20.31
CA ALA A 39 29.44 -126.78 -18.94
C ALA A 39 30.06 -125.45 -18.49
N LYS A 40 31.35 -125.24 -18.79
CA LYS A 40 32.01 -123.94 -18.54
C LYS A 40 31.40 -122.80 -19.35
N PHE A 41 31.06 -123.03 -20.61
CA PHE A 41 30.36 -122.03 -21.42
C PHE A 41 28.98 -121.69 -20.85
N ARG A 42 28.22 -122.69 -20.38
CA ARG A 42 26.87 -122.49 -19.82
C ARG A 42 26.90 -121.70 -18.51
N ASP A 43 27.84 -122.02 -17.61
CA ASP A 43 28.03 -121.26 -16.37
C ASP A 43 28.50 -119.83 -16.65
N MET A 44 29.41 -119.65 -17.60
CA MET A 44 29.87 -118.32 -18.01
C MET A 44 28.74 -117.53 -18.68
N TYR A 45 27.90 -118.18 -19.48
CA TYR A 45 26.72 -117.58 -20.10
C TYR A 45 25.70 -117.13 -19.05
N HIS A 46 25.35 -117.97 -18.08
CA HIS A 46 24.40 -117.58 -17.02
C HIS A 46 24.96 -116.48 -16.11
N LYS A 47 26.27 -116.46 -15.85
CA LYS A 47 26.89 -115.35 -15.12
C LYS A 47 26.86 -114.05 -15.93
N LEU A 48 27.12 -114.12 -17.24
CA LEU A 48 27.06 -112.98 -18.15
C LEU A 48 25.62 -112.47 -18.32
N GLU A 49 24.66 -113.38 -18.42
CA GLU A 49 23.22 -113.11 -18.50
C GLU A 49 22.74 -112.41 -17.22
N ASN A 50 23.09 -112.92 -16.03
CA ASN A 50 22.78 -112.27 -14.75
C ASN A 50 23.46 -110.90 -14.60
N ALA A 51 24.72 -110.76 -15.05
CA ALA A 51 25.43 -109.48 -15.02
C ALA A 51 24.80 -108.47 -15.99
N MET A 52 24.43 -108.91 -17.19
CA MET A 52 23.72 -108.10 -18.18
C MET A 52 22.32 -107.73 -17.70
N GLU A 53 21.56 -108.64 -17.09
CA GLU A 53 20.27 -108.31 -16.48
C GLU A 53 20.42 -107.29 -15.35
N LYS A 54 21.45 -107.42 -14.51
CA LYS A 54 21.73 -106.41 -13.47
C LYS A 54 22.10 -105.05 -14.07
N ILE A 55 22.96 -105.02 -15.09
CA ILE A 55 23.36 -103.78 -15.78
C ILE A 55 22.18 -103.16 -16.52
N ILE A 56 21.36 -103.95 -17.21
CA ILE A 56 20.15 -103.48 -17.90
C ILE A 56 19.13 -102.99 -16.87
N SER A 57 18.87 -103.74 -15.80
CA SER A 57 17.90 -103.31 -14.78
C SER A 57 18.33 -102.05 -14.02
N GLN A 58 19.63 -101.81 -13.83
CA GLN A 58 20.14 -100.60 -13.16
C GLN A 58 20.37 -99.43 -14.12
N ASN A 59 21.05 -99.63 -15.24
CA ASN A 59 21.40 -98.55 -16.18
C ASN A 59 20.26 -98.22 -17.15
N TYR A 60 19.46 -99.19 -17.59
CA TYR A 60 18.32 -98.91 -18.48
C TYR A 60 17.18 -98.26 -17.72
N LYS A 61 17.00 -98.60 -16.43
CA LYS A 61 16.10 -97.86 -15.54
C LYS A 61 16.61 -96.46 -15.26
N GLY A 62 17.90 -96.28 -14.97
CA GLY A 62 18.51 -94.95 -14.84
C GLY A 62 18.39 -94.08 -16.10
N PHE A 63 18.58 -94.66 -17.29
CA PHE A 63 18.41 -93.95 -18.56
C PHE A 63 16.93 -93.65 -18.86
N SER A 64 16.03 -94.62 -18.65
CA SER A 64 14.59 -94.42 -18.78
C SER A 64 14.08 -93.33 -17.85
N ASP A 65 14.49 -93.35 -16.58
CA ASP A 65 14.12 -92.34 -15.58
C ASP A 65 14.69 -90.97 -15.94
N SER A 66 15.91 -90.91 -16.48
CA SER A 66 16.53 -89.68 -16.97
C SER A 66 15.84 -89.11 -18.20
N VAL A 67 15.42 -89.96 -19.15
CA VAL A 67 14.66 -89.55 -20.34
C VAL A 67 13.25 -89.10 -19.95
N LEU A 68 12.61 -89.76 -18.99
CA LEU A 68 11.32 -89.35 -18.44
C LEU A 68 11.43 -88.00 -17.72
N ALA A 69 12.48 -87.79 -16.92
CA ALA A 69 12.76 -86.51 -16.29
C ALA A 69 13.02 -85.42 -17.33
N TYR A 70 13.83 -85.70 -18.36
CA TYR A 70 14.10 -84.77 -19.45
C TYR A 70 12.83 -84.40 -20.22
N ASN A 71 11.99 -85.38 -20.57
CA ASN A 71 10.70 -85.11 -21.22
C ASN A 71 9.77 -84.29 -20.33
N LYS A 72 9.78 -84.54 -19.01
CA LYS A 72 9.00 -83.74 -18.06
C LYS A 72 9.49 -82.29 -18.03
N PHE A 73 10.79 -82.05 -17.96
CA PHE A 73 11.36 -80.70 -18.02
C PHE A 73 11.11 -80.02 -19.36
N TYR A 74 11.22 -80.76 -20.46
CA TYR A 74 10.92 -80.24 -21.80
C TYR A 74 9.45 -79.81 -21.92
N ASN A 75 8.53 -80.63 -21.44
CA ASN A 75 7.10 -80.29 -21.43
C ASN A 75 6.80 -79.09 -20.53
N GLN A 76 7.41 -79.02 -19.34
CA GLN A 76 7.26 -77.86 -18.44
C GLN A 76 7.81 -76.57 -19.05
N ASN A 77 8.95 -76.64 -19.74
CA ASN A 77 9.51 -75.48 -20.43
C ASN A 77 8.63 -75.06 -21.61
N LYS A 78 8.00 -76.01 -22.31
CA LYS A 78 7.04 -75.71 -23.37
C LYS A 78 5.77 -75.08 -22.82
N GLU A 79 5.25 -75.57 -21.69
CA GLU A 79 4.13 -74.93 -20.98
C GLU A 79 4.50 -73.53 -20.52
N LEU A 80 5.68 -73.32 -19.94
CA LEU A 80 6.17 -71.99 -19.54
C LEU A 80 6.31 -71.04 -20.73
N LEU A 81 6.79 -71.53 -21.87
CA LEU A 81 6.85 -70.75 -23.12
C LEU A 81 5.46 -70.36 -23.61
N ASN A 82 4.51 -71.28 -23.57
CA ASN A 82 3.13 -71.00 -23.92
C ASN A 82 2.52 -69.97 -22.96
N VAL A 83 2.68 -70.15 -21.64
CA VAL A 83 2.22 -69.18 -20.63
C VAL A 83 2.88 -67.83 -20.82
N LEU A 84 4.19 -67.78 -21.12
CA LEU A 84 4.90 -66.54 -21.43
C LEU A 84 4.32 -65.87 -22.67
N SER A 85 4.11 -66.62 -23.75
CA SER A 85 3.51 -66.10 -24.97
C SER A 85 2.07 -65.64 -24.76
N GLU A 86 1.27 -66.36 -23.96
CA GLU A 86 -0.08 -65.95 -23.58
C GLU A 86 -0.05 -64.71 -22.70
N THR A 87 0.86 -64.59 -21.74
CA THR A 87 1.02 -63.36 -20.96
C THR A 87 1.52 -62.20 -21.80
N GLU A 88 2.42 -62.42 -22.75
CA GLU A 88 2.89 -61.39 -23.68
C GLU A 88 1.75 -60.96 -24.61
N GLN A 89 0.93 -61.90 -25.09
CA GLN A 89 -0.28 -61.59 -25.85
C GLN A 89 -1.30 -60.84 -25.00
N ILE A 90 -1.57 -61.26 -23.77
CA ILE A 90 -2.47 -60.55 -22.85
C ILE A 90 -1.94 -59.15 -22.51
N VAL A 91 -0.63 -58.97 -22.39
CA VAL A 91 0.00 -57.67 -22.12
C VAL A 91 -0.04 -56.78 -23.37
N ASN A 92 0.14 -57.32 -24.57
CA ASN A 92 0.06 -56.55 -25.82
C ASN A 92 -1.40 -56.29 -26.26
N GLU A 93 -2.34 -57.22 -26.00
CA GLU A 93 -3.78 -57.03 -26.20
C GLU A 93 -4.39 -56.12 -25.12
N LYS A 94 -3.71 -56.02 -23.96
CA LYS A 94 -3.96 -55.01 -22.93
C LYS A 94 -2.83 -53.99 -22.89
N GLU A 95 -2.54 -53.36 -24.02
CA GLU A 95 -2.26 -51.94 -23.95
C GLU A 95 -3.49 -51.32 -23.27
N TYR A 96 -3.41 -51.16 -21.94
CA TYR A 96 -4.32 -50.31 -21.23
C TYR A 96 -4.03 -48.92 -21.78
N ASP A 97 -4.77 -48.53 -22.82
CA ASP A 97 -5.19 -47.16 -23.00
C ASP A 97 -5.98 -46.82 -21.74
N PHE A 98 -5.26 -46.54 -20.65
CA PHE A 98 -5.77 -45.61 -19.67
C PHE A 98 -6.01 -44.37 -20.50
N GLU A 99 -7.27 -44.16 -20.88
CA GLU A 99 -7.75 -42.86 -21.31
C GLU A 99 -7.59 -41.96 -20.09
N ILE A 100 -6.35 -41.53 -19.84
CA ILE A 100 -5.96 -40.60 -18.80
C ILE A 100 -6.86 -39.37 -18.96
N ASP A 101 -7.21 -39.01 -20.19
CA ASP A 101 -8.19 -37.99 -20.50
C ASP A 101 -9.60 -38.31 -19.94
N GLN A 102 -10.12 -39.54 -20.03
CA GLN A 102 -11.41 -39.90 -19.41
C GLN A 102 -11.35 -39.90 -17.88
N ILE A 103 -10.30 -40.46 -17.29
CA ILE A 103 -10.15 -40.49 -15.82
C ILE A 103 -9.96 -39.07 -15.28
N THR A 104 -9.17 -38.25 -15.96
CA THR A 104 -8.99 -36.83 -15.61
C THR A 104 -10.30 -36.06 -15.83
N ASN A 105 -11.05 -36.35 -16.89
CA ASN A 105 -12.39 -35.77 -17.11
C ASN A 105 -13.40 -36.20 -16.04
N ASP A 106 -13.34 -37.43 -15.54
CA ASP A 106 -14.26 -37.91 -14.50
C ASP A 106 -13.87 -37.42 -13.11
N PHE A 107 -12.56 -37.28 -12.81
CA PHE A 107 -12.08 -36.59 -11.61
C PHE A 107 -12.48 -35.11 -11.62
N THR A 108 -12.25 -34.39 -12.73
CA THR A 108 -12.65 -32.98 -12.86
C THR A 108 -14.17 -32.80 -12.83
N LYS A 109 -14.96 -33.71 -13.40
CA LYS A 109 -16.43 -33.74 -13.23
C LYS A 109 -16.81 -33.93 -11.76
N THR A 110 -16.15 -34.80 -11.02
CA THR A 110 -16.46 -35.09 -9.62
C THR A 110 -16.16 -33.88 -8.72
N GLU A 111 -15.01 -33.23 -8.92
CA GLU A 111 -14.68 -31.96 -8.26
C GLU A 111 -15.66 -30.84 -8.64
N TYR A 112 -16.02 -30.74 -9.92
CA TYR A 112 -17.02 -29.81 -10.41
C TYR A 112 -18.39 -30.03 -9.75
N PHE A 113 -18.86 -31.27 -9.64
CA PHE A 113 -20.13 -31.60 -9.00
C PHE A 113 -20.08 -31.37 -7.48
N SER A 114 -18.94 -31.65 -6.84
CA SER A 114 -18.72 -31.35 -5.42
C SER A 114 -18.79 -29.84 -5.15
N ALA A 115 -18.07 -29.03 -5.94
CA ALA A 115 -18.11 -27.58 -5.84
C ALA A 115 -19.52 -27.04 -6.11
N LYS A 116 -20.21 -27.57 -7.13
CA LYS A 116 -21.60 -27.20 -7.44
C LYS A 116 -22.56 -27.54 -6.30
N TYR A 117 -22.41 -28.71 -5.68
CA TYR A 117 -23.22 -29.12 -4.54
C TYR A 117 -22.98 -28.22 -3.32
N GLU A 118 -21.73 -27.88 -3.03
CA GLU A 118 -21.37 -26.97 -1.94
C GLU A 118 -21.97 -25.57 -2.15
N ILE A 119 -21.87 -25.02 -3.37
CA ILE A 119 -22.51 -23.75 -3.74
C ILE A 119 -24.03 -23.85 -3.54
N CYS A 120 -24.68 -24.89 -4.08
CA CYS A 120 -26.13 -25.07 -3.94
C CYS A 120 -26.58 -25.20 -2.48
N ARG A 121 -25.80 -25.90 -1.64
CA ARG A 121 -26.08 -26.03 -0.21
C ARG A 121 -26.03 -24.69 0.51
N ARG A 122 -24.99 -23.88 0.26
CA ARG A 122 -24.85 -22.55 0.85
C ARG A 122 -25.95 -21.59 0.40
N LEU A 123 -26.36 -21.68 -0.86
CA LEU A 123 -27.50 -20.91 -1.38
C LEU A 123 -28.83 -21.31 -0.71
N MET A 124 -29.01 -22.60 -0.42
CA MET A 124 -30.16 -23.08 0.32
C MET A 124 -30.16 -22.56 1.77
N ASP A 125 -29.00 -22.55 2.43
CA ASP A 125 -28.86 -22.03 3.80
C ASP A 125 -29.21 -20.52 3.88
N ILE A 126 -28.77 -19.73 2.89
CA ILE A 126 -29.14 -18.31 2.75
C ILE A 126 -30.65 -18.15 2.60
N LYS A 127 -31.26 -18.93 1.71
CA LYS A 127 -32.71 -18.88 1.45
C LYS A 127 -33.51 -19.21 2.70
N LEU A 128 -33.18 -20.31 3.38
CA LEU A 128 -33.87 -20.74 4.61
C LEU A 128 -33.75 -19.69 5.72
N THR A 129 -32.56 -19.10 5.89
CA THR A 129 -32.35 -18.05 6.91
C THR A 129 -33.17 -16.79 6.60
N TYR A 130 -33.35 -16.45 5.32
CA TYR A 130 -34.19 -15.31 4.93
C TYR A 130 -35.69 -15.58 5.09
N GLU A 131 -36.16 -16.79 4.77
CA GLU A 131 -37.54 -17.21 5.04
C GLU A 131 -37.85 -17.23 6.56
N GLU A 132 -36.88 -17.61 7.39
CA GLU A 132 -36.95 -17.48 8.85
C GLU A 132 -37.03 -16.02 9.32
N TYR A 133 -36.38 -15.09 8.61
CA TYR A 133 -36.49 -13.66 8.87
C TYR A 133 -37.89 -13.12 8.52
N GLU A 134 -38.44 -13.48 7.36
CA GLU A 134 -39.77 -13.02 6.92
C GLU A 134 -40.91 -13.52 7.82
N SER A 135 -40.79 -14.76 8.30
CA SER A 135 -41.79 -15.39 9.16
C SER A 135 -41.71 -14.99 10.64
N CYS A 136 -40.66 -14.28 11.06
CA CYS A 136 -40.47 -13.94 12.47
C CYS A 136 -41.12 -12.58 12.83
N GLU A 137 -42.00 -12.57 13.82
CA GLU A 137 -42.63 -11.32 14.31
C GLU A 137 -41.77 -10.56 15.33
N GLN A 138 -40.81 -11.23 15.99
CA GLN A 138 -40.00 -10.63 17.05
C GLN A 138 -38.84 -9.81 16.50
N THR A 139 -38.84 -8.48 16.72
CA THR A 139 -37.84 -7.54 16.19
C THR A 139 -36.39 -7.95 16.46
N LEU A 140 -36.06 -8.42 17.67
CA LEU A 140 -34.69 -8.86 18.00
C LEU A 140 -34.24 -10.10 17.22
N LYS A 141 -35.13 -11.08 17.07
CA LYS A 141 -34.83 -12.29 16.30
C LYS A 141 -34.69 -11.98 14.82
N ARG A 142 -35.52 -11.07 14.29
CA ARG A 142 -35.38 -10.54 12.93
C ARG A 142 -34.00 -9.91 12.71
N CYS A 143 -33.52 -9.10 13.67
CA CYS A 143 -32.17 -8.51 13.59
C CYS A 143 -31.08 -9.58 13.51
N TYR A 144 -31.11 -10.60 14.38
CA TYR A 144 -30.13 -11.68 14.35
C TYR A 144 -30.14 -12.48 13.05
N GLN A 145 -31.32 -12.83 12.54
CA GLN A 145 -31.45 -13.60 11.31
C GLN A 145 -30.98 -12.80 10.10
N LEU A 146 -31.25 -11.49 10.07
CA LEU A 146 -30.84 -10.62 8.97
C LEU A 146 -29.32 -10.41 8.94
N VAL A 147 -28.67 -10.25 10.09
CA VAL A 147 -27.20 -10.18 10.19
C VAL A 147 -26.58 -11.50 9.72
N LYS A 148 -27.14 -12.63 10.15
CA LYS A 148 -26.71 -13.95 9.70
C LYS A 148 -26.88 -14.13 8.18
N CYS A 149 -27.95 -13.60 7.59
CA CYS A 149 -28.14 -13.56 6.13
C CYS A 149 -27.05 -12.72 5.44
N LEU A 150 -26.72 -11.54 5.98
CA LEU A 150 -25.67 -10.68 5.42
C LEU A 150 -24.30 -11.36 5.49
N ASP A 151 -23.94 -11.97 6.62
CA ASP A 151 -22.68 -12.70 6.79
C ASP A 151 -22.55 -13.87 5.80
N LEU A 152 -23.63 -14.60 5.55
CA LEU A 152 -23.64 -15.72 4.61
C LEU A 152 -23.55 -15.26 3.13
N VAL A 153 -24.11 -14.10 2.80
CA VAL A 153 -24.18 -13.56 1.43
C VAL A 153 -22.92 -12.76 1.06
N ASP A 154 -22.24 -12.15 2.02
CA ASP A 154 -21.06 -11.31 1.80
C ASP A 154 -19.75 -12.08 1.56
N ASN A 155 -19.80 -13.41 1.44
CA ASN A 155 -18.65 -14.19 1.00
C ASN A 155 -18.27 -13.84 -0.46
N LYS A 156 -17.04 -13.36 -0.65
CA LYS A 156 -16.50 -12.79 -1.90
C LYS A 156 -16.65 -13.72 -3.12
N GLU A 157 -16.68 -15.03 -2.89
CA GLU A 157 -16.80 -16.04 -3.95
C GLU A 157 -18.20 -16.09 -4.58
N TYR A 158 -19.25 -15.75 -3.84
CA TYR A 158 -20.65 -15.87 -4.30
C TYR A 158 -21.21 -14.60 -4.93
N VAL A 159 -20.58 -13.45 -4.70
CA VAL A 159 -21.02 -12.13 -5.22
C VAL A 159 -21.05 -12.09 -6.76
N ASN A 160 -20.22 -12.91 -7.41
CA ASN A 160 -20.15 -13.00 -8.88
C ASN A 160 -21.30 -13.80 -9.51
N ILE A 161 -22.14 -14.48 -8.72
CA ILE A 161 -23.27 -15.25 -9.23
C ILE A 161 -24.47 -14.31 -9.41
N LYS A 162 -24.96 -14.16 -10.65
CA LYS A 162 -26.02 -13.20 -11.02
C LYS A 162 -27.26 -13.24 -10.11
N GLY A 163 -27.76 -14.42 -9.76
CA GLY A 163 -28.93 -14.58 -8.88
C GLY A 163 -28.66 -14.24 -7.41
N VAL A 164 -27.43 -14.44 -6.94
CA VAL A 164 -27.02 -14.11 -5.56
C VAL A 164 -26.96 -12.60 -5.38
N PHE A 165 -26.49 -11.88 -6.40
CA PHE A 165 -26.44 -10.43 -6.37
C PHE A 165 -27.83 -9.79 -6.26
N GLU A 166 -28.83 -10.32 -6.97
CA GLU A 166 -30.22 -9.87 -6.84
C GLU A 166 -30.80 -10.18 -5.45
N TYR A 167 -30.51 -11.36 -4.91
CA TYR A 167 -30.93 -11.76 -3.57
C TYR A 167 -30.26 -10.91 -2.48
N ARG A 168 -28.99 -10.56 -2.66
CA ARG A 168 -28.24 -9.64 -1.80
C ARG A 168 -28.88 -8.26 -1.74
N LYS A 169 -29.31 -7.73 -2.89
CA LYS A 169 -30.04 -6.44 -2.94
C LYS A 169 -31.34 -6.50 -2.16
N LEU A 170 -32.07 -7.62 -2.25
CA LEU A 170 -33.30 -7.82 -1.49
C LEU A 170 -33.03 -7.81 0.03
N ILE A 171 -32.00 -8.56 0.48
CA ILE A 171 -31.60 -8.61 1.89
C ILE A 171 -31.18 -7.24 2.41
N TYR A 172 -30.36 -6.49 1.65
CA TYR A 172 -29.99 -5.13 2.04
C TYR A 172 -31.19 -4.18 2.08
N LYS A 173 -32.14 -4.30 1.16
CA LYS A 173 -33.36 -3.50 1.21
C LYS A 173 -34.12 -3.77 2.51
N SER A 174 -34.30 -5.03 2.87
CA SER A 174 -34.92 -5.43 4.14
C SER A 174 -34.13 -4.95 5.36
N TYR A 175 -32.79 -4.90 5.28
CA TYR A 175 -31.93 -4.33 6.32
C TYR A 175 -32.15 -2.84 6.52
N MET A 176 -32.25 -2.07 5.44
CA MET A 176 -32.52 -0.63 5.52
C MET A 176 -33.93 -0.37 6.09
N GLU A 177 -34.94 -1.09 5.62
CA GLU A 177 -36.33 -0.97 6.11
C GLU A 177 -36.43 -1.29 7.62
N LEU A 178 -35.77 -2.36 8.08
CA LEU A 178 -35.76 -2.73 9.50
C LEU A 178 -34.99 -1.71 10.36
N THR A 179 -33.86 -1.22 9.85
CA THR A 179 -33.04 -0.20 10.54
C THR A 179 -33.81 1.10 10.71
N GLU A 180 -34.53 1.55 9.66
CA GLU A 180 -35.37 2.75 9.73
C GLU A 180 -36.50 2.58 10.75
N SER A 181 -37.18 1.42 10.77
CA SER A 181 -38.21 1.12 11.78
C SER A 181 -37.65 1.18 13.20
N ILE A 182 -36.46 0.64 13.45
CA ILE A 182 -35.80 0.67 14.76
C ILE A 182 -35.40 2.09 15.15
N ASN A 183 -34.87 2.88 14.20
CA ASN A 183 -34.51 4.28 14.43
C ASN A 183 -35.73 5.13 14.80
N MET A 184 -36.87 4.88 14.16
CA MET A 184 -38.16 5.50 14.51
C MET A 184 -38.63 5.13 15.91
N GLU A 185 -38.51 3.86 16.32
CA GLU A 185 -38.83 3.44 17.68
C GLU A 185 -37.91 4.08 18.73
N ILE A 186 -36.62 4.29 18.41
CA ILE A 186 -35.67 5.01 19.26
C ILE A 186 -36.07 6.49 19.38
N PHE A 187 -36.52 7.12 18.29
CA PHE A 187 -37.07 8.48 18.32
C PHE A 187 -38.34 8.56 19.18
N ASP A 188 -39.20 7.56 19.12
CA ASP A 188 -40.39 7.47 19.96
C ASP A 188 -40.04 7.39 21.46
N PHE A 189 -38.92 6.76 21.80
CA PHE A 189 -38.35 6.84 23.15
C PHE A 189 -37.85 8.26 23.48
N VAL A 190 -37.05 8.88 22.62
CA VAL A 190 -36.49 10.23 22.84
C VAL A 190 -37.60 11.27 23.07
N PHE A 191 -38.60 11.31 22.19
CA PHE A 191 -39.63 12.35 22.20
C PHE A 191 -40.86 11.99 23.05
N PHE A 192 -41.23 10.72 23.15
CA PHE A 192 -42.47 10.30 23.82
C PHE A 192 -42.27 9.33 25.00
N ASN A 193 -41.03 8.97 25.31
CA ASN A 193 -40.66 8.05 26.39
C ASN A 193 -41.35 6.67 26.29
N LYS A 194 -41.60 6.19 25.07
CA LYS A 194 -42.11 4.83 24.83
C LYS A 194 -40.94 3.85 24.90
N ILE A 195 -40.95 2.95 25.88
CA ILE A 195 -39.87 1.99 26.10
C ILE A 195 -40.03 0.77 25.19
N ASN A 196 -39.00 0.43 24.41
CA ASN A 196 -38.92 -0.84 23.68
C ASN A 196 -37.47 -1.38 23.64
N ASN A 197 -37.30 -2.66 23.32
CA ASN A 197 -36.01 -3.34 23.16
C ASN A 197 -35.25 -2.92 21.87
N SER A 198 -35.71 -1.88 21.17
CA SER A 198 -35.21 -1.44 19.86
C SER A 198 -33.74 -1.04 19.89
N PHE A 199 -33.26 -0.50 21.00
CA PHE A 199 -31.83 -0.19 21.16
C PHE A 199 -30.94 -1.45 21.11
N LYS A 200 -31.41 -2.58 21.65
CA LYS A 200 -30.68 -3.86 21.48
C LYS A 200 -30.70 -4.33 20.03
N GLY A 201 -31.80 -4.08 19.31
CA GLY A 201 -31.89 -4.36 17.87
C GLY A 201 -30.87 -3.55 17.06
N LEU A 202 -30.74 -2.26 17.36
CA LEU A 202 -29.74 -1.38 16.75
C LEU A 202 -28.30 -1.88 16.99
N LEU A 203 -27.99 -2.31 18.21
CA LEU A 203 -26.68 -2.88 18.53
C LEU A 203 -26.39 -4.18 17.76
N ILE A 204 -27.39 -5.04 17.60
CA ILE A 204 -27.26 -6.30 16.85
C ILE A 204 -27.01 -6.01 15.36
N LEU A 205 -27.72 -5.03 14.79
CA LEU A 205 -27.57 -4.62 13.39
C LEU A 205 -26.25 -3.88 13.12
N GLY A 206 -25.60 -3.33 14.15
CA GLY A 206 -24.40 -2.51 13.99
C GLY A 206 -24.65 -1.14 13.37
N SER A 207 -25.91 -0.66 13.37
CA SER A 207 -26.38 0.48 12.58
C SER A 207 -26.33 1.84 13.30
N LEU A 208 -25.29 2.07 14.11
CA LEU A 208 -25.14 3.31 14.89
C LEU A 208 -24.91 4.54 14.00
N TYR A 209 -24.20 4.36 12.89
CA TYR A 209 -23.95 5.43 11.94
C TYR A 209 -25.25 5.88 11.27
N GLU A 210 -26.11 4.93 10.89
CA GLU A 210 -27.41 5.18 10.30
C GLU A 210 -28.33 5.92 11.28
N LEU A 211 -28.27 5.60 12.57
CA LEU A 211 -28.95 6.39 13.61
C LEU A 211 -28.44 7.84 13.65
N GLU A 212 -27.13 8.07 13.53
CA GLU A 212 -26.57 9.42 13.52
C GLU A 212 -27.04 10.25 12.31
N VAL A 213 -27.05 9.65 11.12
CA VAL A 213 -27.58 10.28 9.89
C VAL A 213 -29.07 10.57 10.04
N PHE A 214 -29.81 9.63 10.64
CA PHE A 214 -31.23 9.80 10.93
C PHE A 214 -31.47 10.95 11.93
N VAL A 215 -30.65 11.05 12.98
CA VAL A 215 -30.69 12.14 13.96
C VAL A 215 -30.47 13.50 13.30
N LYS A 216 -29.42 13.65 12.49
CA LYS A 216 -29.13 14.91 11.79
C LYS A 216 -30.26 15.37 10.87
N THR A 217 -30.96 14.42 10.25
CA THR A 217 -32.02 14.70 9.27
C THR A 217 -33.35 15.04 9.96
N TYR A 218 -33.77 14.26 10.94
CA TYR A 218 -35.15 14.30 11.44
C TYR A 218 -35.31 14.97 12.81
N PHE A 219 -34.26 15.06 13.64
CA PHE A 219 -34.40 15.51 15.03
C PHE A 219 -35.04 16.90 15.14
N ARG A 220 -34.66 17.83 14.26
CA ARG A 220 -35.22 19.18 14.18
C ARG A 220 -36.73 19.17 13.92
N ILE A 221 -37.20 18.31 13.00
CA ILE A 221 -38.61 18.20 12.62
C ILE A 221 -39.44 17.64 13.80
N PHE A 222 -38.95 16.58 14.44
CA PHE A 222 -39.63 15.99 15.60
C PHE A 222 -39.67 16.93 16.80
N LEU A 223 -38.58 17.67 17.05
CA LEU A 223 -38.54 18.69 18.09
C LEU A 223 -39.55 19.80 17.84
N TYR A 224 -39.63 20.29 16.60
CA TYR A 224 -40.61 21.30 16.21
C TYR A 224 -42.04 20.80 16.47
N ASN A 225 -42.40 19.61 15.99
CA ASN A 225 -43.73 19.04 16.17
C ASN A 225 -44.07 18.83 17.67
N ALA A 226 -43.10 18.38 18.47
CA ALA A 226 -43.31 18.15 19.90
C ALA A 226 -43.57 19.46 20.69
N ILE A 227 -42.96 20.57 20.28
CA ILE A 227 -43.19 21.90 20.88
C ILE A 227 -44.50 22.51 20.35
N GLU A 228 -44.76 22.40 19.05
CA GLU A 228 -45.98 22.91 18.41
C GLU A 228 -47.25 22.24 18.98
N GLU A 229 -47.21 20.93 19.26
CA GLU A 229 -48.32 20.21 19.88
C GLU A 229 -48.70 20.79 21.27
N ILE A 230 -47.70 21.20 22.06
CA ILE A 230 -47.93 21.83 23.37
C ILE A 230 -48.58 23.21 23.21
N ILE A 231 -48.11 23.99 22.23
CA ILE A 231 -48.64 25.33 21.95
C ILE A 231 -50.09 25.24 21.46
N LEU A 232 -50.40 24.31 20.55
CA LEU A 232 -51.75 24.10 20.01
C LEU A 232 -52.74 23.63 21.08
N LYS A 233 -52.32 22.69 21.96
CA LYS A 233 -53.12 22.23 23.10
C LYS A 233 -53.42 23.38 24.08
N MET A 234 -52.42 24.22 24.35
CA MET A 234 -52.55 25.36 25.25
C MET A 234 -53.41 26.49 24.67
N TYR A 235 -53.46 26.68 23.36
CA TYR A 235 -54.32 27.69 22.71
C TYR A 235 -55.83 27.41 22.95
N GLN A 236 -56.19 26.16 23.24
CA GLN A 236 -57.56 25.73 23.54
C GLN A 236 -57.96 25.97 25.02
N GLU A 237 -56.99 26.13 25.93
CA GLU A 237 -57.21 26.45 27.34
C GLU A 237 -56.98 27.96 27.59
N LYS A 238 -57.73 28.63 28.48
CA LYS A 238 -57.44 30.04 28.84
C LYS A 238 -56.00 30.16 29.37
N VAL A 239 -55.15 30.89 28.65
CA VAL A 239 -53.68 30.81 28.73
C VAL A 239 -53.09 31.62 29.88
N VAL A 240 -52.12 31.03 30.60
CA VAL A 240 -51.09 31.74 31.37
C VAL A 240 -49.73 31.43 30.74
N LEU A 241 -49.02 32.46 30.26
CA LEU A 241 -47.73 32.33 29.55
C LEU A 241 -46.69 31.54 30.36
N GLU A 242 -46.67 31.73 31.68
CA GLU A 242 -45.79 31.02 32.59
C GLU A 242 -46.02 29.49 32.58
N LYS A 243 -47.28 29.05 32.46
CA LYS A 243 -47.64 27.62 32.37
C LYS A 243 -47.14 27.02 31.06
N LEU A 244 -47.23 27.76 29.95
CA LEU A 244 -46.72 27.34 28.64
C LEU A 244 -45.20 27.15 28.66
N CYS A 245 -44.46 28.15 29.15
CA CYS A 245 -42.99 28.08 29.23
C CYS A 245 -42.54 26.92 30.11
N LYS A 246 -43.20 26.68 31.26
CA LYS A 246 -42.89 25.53 32.14
C LYS A 246 -43.12 24.18 31.46
N LEU A 247 -44.17 24.04 30.65
CA LEU A 247 -44.45 22.80 29.93
C LEU A 247 -43.44 22.54 28.81
N ILE A 248 -43.06 23.58 28.05
CA ILE A 248 -42.04 23.47 26.99
C ILE A 248 -40.68 23.12 27.61
N MET A 249 -40.26 23.81 28.68
CA MET A 249 -38.99 23.49 29.36
C MET A 249 -38.97 22.05 29.88
N LYS A 250 -40.02 21.60 30.55
CA LYS A 250 -40.12 20.21 31.04
C LYS A 250 -40.05 19.18 29.91
N LYS A 251 -40.66 19.48 28.76
CA LYS A 251 -40.60 18.59 27.58
C LYS A 251 -39.19 18.52 27.01
N VAL A 252 -38.52 19.66 26.86
CA VAL A 252 -37.14 19.75 26.35
C VAL A 252 -36.15 19.07 27.31
N GLU A 253 -36.28 19.27 28.62
CA GLU A 253 -35.46 18.58 29.62
C GLU A 253 -35.60 17.06 29.53
N ASN A 254 -36.82 16.55 29.33
CA ASN A 254 -37.05 15.12 29.17
C ASN A 254 -36.42 14.57 27.87
N ILE A 255 -36.50 15.32 26.77
CA ILE A 255 -35.87 14.94 25.49
C ILE A 255 -34.34 14.84 25.67
N ILE A 256 -33.75 15.83 26.33
CA ILE A 256 -32.30 15.85 26.62
C ILE A 256 -31.91 14.63 27.48
N LYS A 257 -32.62 14.39 28.58
CA LYS A 257 -32.35 13.24 29.47
C LYS A 257 -32.51 11.88 28.77
N ASN A 258 -33.53 11.74 27.93
CA ASN A 258 -33.75 10.50 27.18
C ASN A 258 -32.61 10.28 26.16
N TYR A 259 -32.15 11.34 25.50
CA TYR A 259 -31.02 11.26 24.58
C TYR A 259 -29.69 10.99 25.29
N GLU A 260 -29.44 11.60 26.46
CA GLU A 260 -28.31 11.29 27.34
C GLU A 260 -28.31 9.81 27.73
N THR A 261 -29.49 9.25 28.03
CA THR A 261 -29.63 7.82 28.36
C THR A 261 -29.21 6.93 27.18
N ILE A 262 -29.51 7.31 25.94
CA ILE A 262 -29.04 6.59 24.73
C ILE A 262 -27.52 6.64 24.65
N ILE A 263 -26.91 7.82 24.84
CA ILE A 263 -25.45 7.98 24.83
C ILE A 263 -24.81 7.08 25.89
N GLU A 264 -25.32 7.09 27.11
CA GLU A 264 -24.81 6.26 28.21
C GLU A 264 -24.94 4.76 27.93
N LEU A 265 -26.07 4.32 27.36
CA LEU A 265 -26.28 2.93 26.98
C LEU A 265 -25.34 2.50 25.86
N THR A 266 -25.05 3.36 24.89
CA THR A 266 -24.03 3.11 23.87
C THR A 266 -22.66 2.97 24.54
N LEU A 267 -22.25 3.93 25.37
CA LEU A 267 -20.94 3.94 26.04
C LEU A 267 -20.74 2.76 27.02
N LYS A 268 -21.80 2.25 27.65
CA LYS A 268 -21.73 1.08 28.55
C LYS A 268 -21.58 -0.25 27.80
N ASN A 269 -22.26 -0.40 26.66
CA ASN A 269 -22.26 -1.65 25.90
C ASN A 269 -21.03 -1.79 25.01
N PHE A 270 -20.57 -0.70 24.41
CA PHE A 270 -19.25 -0.64 23.82
C PHE A 270 -18.27 -0.35 24.95
N LYS A 271 -17.70 -1.39 25.56
CA LYS A 271 -16.45 -1.22 26.32
C LYS A 271 -15.43 -0.62 25.36
N LEU A 272 -15.37 0.71 25.31
CA LEU A 272 -14.34 1.47 24.62
C LEU A 272 -13.05 1.20 25.39
N LYS A 273 -12.44 0.02 25.17
CA LYS A 273 -11.03 -0.17 25.43
C LYS A 273 -10.33 0.86 24.56
N LYS A 274 -9.93 1.97 25.18
CA LYS A 274 -8.77 2.70 24.67
C LYS A 274 -7.64 1.68 24.58
N THR A 275 -7.01 1.62 23.41
CA THR A 275 -5.75 0.93 23.13
C THR A 275 -5.78 -0.59 23.20
N GLU A 276 -6.31 -1.25 22.17
CA GLU A 276 -5.67 -2.44 21.61
C GLU A 276 -5.50 -2.17 20.12
N SER A 277 -4.25 -2.09 19.67
CA SER A 277 -3.92 -2.10 18.24
C SER A 277 -4.41 -3.42 17.65
N ASP A 278 -4.95 -3.38 16.43
CA ASP A 278 -5.22 -4.61 15.69
C ASP A 278 -3.91 -5.38 15.43
N PHE A 279 -4.01 -6.61 14.92
CA PHE A 279 -2.87 -7.47 14.59
C PHE A 279 -1.89 -6.80 13.58
N PHE A 280 -2.30 -5.70 12.94
CA PHE A 280 -1.53 -4.93 11.98
C PHE A 280 -1.00 -3.59 12.54
N GLY A 281 -1.21 -3.29 13.82
CA GLY A 281 -0.67 -2.10 14.47
C GLY A 281 -1.49 -0.82 14.23
N ASN A 282 -2.67 -0.90 13.61
CA ASN A 282 -3.54 0.26 13.45
C ASN A 282 -4.19 0.60 14.79
N GLN A 283 -4.03 1.85 15.20
CA GLN A 283 -4.87 2.41 16.26
C GLN A 283 -6.26 2.63 15.67
N ASN A 284 -7.28 1.92 16.17
CA ASN A 284 -8.66 2.22 15.80
C ASN A 284 -8.92 3.71 16.05
N GLU A 285 -9.42 4.42 15.04
CA GLU A 285 -9.93 5.78 15.20
C GLU A 285 -10.93 5.83 16.37
N PRO A 286 -10.96 6.91 17.18
CA PRO A 286 -11.93 7.04 18.25
C PRO A 286 -13.32 7.05 17.62
N TYR A 287 -14.03 5.93 17.71
CA TYR A 287 -15.33 5.83 17.10
C TYR A 287 -16.30 6.88 17.66
N HIS A 288 -16.71 7.84 16.82
CA HIS A 288 -17.72 8.85 17.12
C HIS A 288 -19.11 8.32 16.75
N TYR A 289 -19.59 7.30 17.45
CA TYR A 289 -20.83 6.60 17.06
C TYR A 289 -22.14 7.31 17.43
N VAL A 290 -22.12 8.37 18.25
CA VAL A 290 -23.33 9.11 18.63
C VAL A 290 -23.05 10.60 18.57
N THR A 291 -23.97 11.36 17.97
CA THR A 291 -23.88 12.83 17.90
C THR A 291 -23.68 13.38 19.31
N LYS A 292 -22.64 14.20 19.50
CA LYS A 292 -22.34 14.81 20.80
C LYS A 292 -23.57 15.54 21.33
N LEU A 293 -23.80 15.45 22.64
CA LEU A 293 -24.90 16.16 23.31
C LEU A 293 -24.91 17.65 22.96
N GLU A 294 -23.72 18.25 22.82
CA GLU A 294 -23.51 19.64 22.37
C GLU A 294 -24.26 19.96 21.07
N CYS A 295 -24.22 19.08 20.07
CA CYS A 295 -24.90 19.30 18.79
C CYS A 295 -26.43 19.28 18.95
N ILE A 296 -26.95 18.43 19.82
CA ILE A 296 -28.39 18.38 20.13
C ILE A 296 -28.82 19.65 20.87
N LEU A 297 -28.01 20.13 21.82
CA LEU A 297 -28.26 21.36 22.54
C LEU A 297 -28.28 22.58 21.61
N ASP A 298 -27.38 22.63 20.63
CA ASP A 298 -27.37 23.67 19.60
C ASP A 298 -28.64 23.64 18.74
N ILE A 299 -29.08 22.44 18.29
CA ILE A 299 -30.33 22.30 17.52
C ILE A 299 -31.54 22.73 18.34
N VAL A 300 -31.57 22.38 19.63
CA VAL A 300 -32.64 22.79 20.56
C VAL A 300 -32.65 24.31 20.71
N LYS A 301 -31.49 24.93 20.90
CA LYS A 301 -31.35 26.38 21.04
C LYS A 301 -31.81 27.12 19.78
N ASP A 302 -31.39 26.64 18.61
CA ASP A 302 -31.77 27.22 17.33
C ASP A 302 -33.27 27.12 17.07
N GLU A 303 -33.88 25.96 17.33
CA GLU A 303 -35.33 25.78 17.17
C GLU A 303 -36.12 26.62 18.17
N LEU A 304 -35.73 26.67 19.44
CA LEU A 304 -36.36 27.56 20.42
C LEU A 304 -36.26 29.04 19.98
N GLY A 305 -35.13 29.46 19.42
CA GLY A 305 -34.97 30.79 18.83
C GLY A 305 -35.91 31.03 17.64
N ARG A 306 -36.10 30.04 16.76
CA ARG A 306 -37.08 30.11 15.66
C ARG A 306 -38.52 30.19 16.17
N PHE A 307 -38.87 29.42 17.20
CA PHE A 307 -40.18 29.49 17.84
C PHE A 307 -40.45 30.86 18.45
N ILE A 308 -39.47 31.41 19.20
CA ILE A 308 -39.58 32.76 19.75
C ILE A 308 -39.84 33.75 18.63
N ASN A 309 -39.04 33.74 17.55
CA ASN A 309 -39.21 34.66 16.42
C ASN A 309 -40.53 34.48 15.66
N LYS A 310 -41.05 33.25 15.55
CA LYS A 310 -42.29 32.93 14.82
C LYS A 310 -43.54 33.34 15.59
N TYR A 311 -43.53 33.19 16.92
CA TYR A 311 -44.68 33.49 17.78
C TYR A 311 -44.55 34.81 18.54
N SER A 312 -43.39 35.48 18.49
CA SER A 312 -43.24 36.87 18.92
C SER A 312 -43.87 37.79 17.87
N VAL A 313 -45.17 38.02 17.98
CA VAL A 313 -45.78 39.18 17.32
C VAL A 313 -45.16 40.42 17.94
N SER A 314 -44.41 41.18 17.14
CA SER A 314 -43.87 42.47 17.54
C SER A 314 -45.03 43.42 17.85
N THR A 315 -45.24 43.76 19.13
CA THR A 315 -45.89 45.02 19.47
C THR A 315 -45.00 46.13 18.92
N GLU A 316 -45.53 46.91 17.99
CA GLU A 316 -44.90 48.13 17.47
C GLU A 316 -44.52 49.05 18.64
N PHE A 317 -43.24 49.07 19.01
CA PHE A 317 -42.68 50.16 19.81
C PHE A 317 -42.17 51.22 18.84
N ASP A 318 -42.81 52.38 18.88
CA ASP A 318 -42.46 53.58 18.14
C ASP A 318 -41.19 54.22 18.75
N ASN A 319 -40.05 53.55 18.62
CA ASN A 319 -38.75 54.07 19.07
C ASN A 319 -37.89 54.46 17.87
N LYS A 320 -38.22 55.60 17.28
CA LYS A 320 -37.27 56.36 16.44
C LYS A 320 -36.18 56.90 17.36
N PHE A 321 -34.98 56.35 17.29
CA PHE A 321 -33.80 56.94 17.94
C PHE A 321 -33.51 58.31 17.29
N SER A 322 -33.51 59.40 18.07
CA SER A 322 -33.06 60.71 17.58
C SER A 322 -31.53 60.77 17.55
N LEU A 323 -30.98 61.39 16.49
CA LEU A 323 -29.53 61.52 16.24
C LEU A 323 -28.77 62.16 17.44
N GLU A 324 -29.47 63.03 18.18
CA GLU A 324 -29.01 63.77 19.36
C GLU A 324 -28.62 62.86 20.54
N SER A 325 -29.05 61.60 20.52
CA SER A 325 -28.79 60.64 21.60
C SER A 325 -27.40 59.99 21.51
N ILE A 326 -26.73 60.11 20.35
CA ILE A 326 -25.47 59.40 20.04
C ILE A 326 -24.40 60.38 19.56
N ILE A 327 -24.82 61.49 18.95
CA ILE A 327 -23.94 62.51 18.41
C ILE A 327 -24.05 63.75 19.27
N ASP A 328 -22.90 64.27 19.67
CA ASP A 328 -22.79 65.52 20.40
C ASP A 328 -22.38 66.63 19.45
N ASN A 329 -23.14 67.73 19.46
CA ASN A 329 -22.95 68.90 18.60
C ASN A 329 -21.96 69.91 19.20
N VAL A 330 -21.33 69.57 20.31
CA VAL A 330 -20.33 70.43 20.96
C VAL A 330 -18.99 70.35 20.22
N ASP A 331 -18.47 71.51 19.80
CA ASP A 331 -17.14 71.64 19.18
C ASP A 331 -16.04 71.51 20.24
N TYR A 332 -15.71 70.26 20.57
CA TYR A 332 -14.72 69.89 21.57
C TYR A 332 -13.31 70.41 21.28
N ASN A 333 -13.01 70.82 20.04
CA ASN A 333 -11.74 71.43 19.66
C ASN A 333 -11.54 72.83 20.26
N LYS A 334 -12.62 73.52 20.66
CA LYS A 334 -12.55 74.83 21.32
C LYS A 334 -12.48 74.76 22.84
N ILE A 335 -12.78 73.61 23.43
CA ILE A 335 -13.05 73.47 24.87
C ILE A 335 -11.95 72.72 25.61
N TYR A 336 -11.28 71.77 24.95
CA TYR A 336 -10.24 70.94 25.60
C TYR A 336 -8.89 71.06 24.89
N PRO A 337 -7.76 71.14 25.63
CA PRO A 337 -6.41 71.04 25.06
C PRO A 337 -6.20 69.71 24.33
N GLU A 338 -5.34 69.71 23.29
CA GLU A 338 -5.07 68.56 22.41
C GLU A 338 -4.59 67.29 23.14
N ASP A 339 -4.15 67.40 24.39
CA ASP A 339 -3.64 66.31 25.21
C ASP A 339 -4.71 65.41 25.85
N TYR A 340 -6.00 65.78 25.73
CA TYR A 340 -7.12 65.01 26.30
C TYR A 340 -7.41 63.71 25.53
N ASN A 341 -7.89 62.67 26.25
CA ASN A 341 -8.15 61.33 25.71
C ASN A 341 -9.11 61.30 24.49
N ILE A 342 -9.97 62.31 24.34
CA ILE A 342 -10.89 62.47 23.20
C ILE A 342 -10.10 62.66 21.89
N PHE A 343 -8.95 63.33 21.94
CA PHE A 343 -8.04 63.51 20.81
C PHE A 343 -7.07 62.33 20.63
N LYS A 344 -6.72 61.60 21.69
CA LYS A 344 -5.98 60.33 21.56
C LYS A 344 -6.77 59.28 20.77
N ASN A 345 -8.09 59.23 20.94
CA ASN A 345 -8.96 58.36 20.15
C ASN A 345 -9.03 58.74 18.66
N LYS A 346 -8.73 60.01 18.30
CA LYS A 346 -8.57 60.44 16.89
C LYS A 346 -7.23 59.97 16.27
N LYS A 347 -6.22 59.61 17.08
CA LYS A 347 -4.83 59.36 16.64
C LYS A 347 -4.42 57.88 16.55
N ASN A 348 -5.28 56.91 16.87
CA ASN A 348 -4.92 55.49 16.70
C ASN A 348 -4.77 55.15 15.19
N GLU A 349 -3.63 54.58 14.85
CA GLU A 349 -2.83 54.93 13.66
C GLU A 349 -3.10 54.12 12.38
N ASP A 350 -4.06 53.19 12.32
CA ASP A 350 -4.13 52.26 11.17
C ASP A 350 -5.08 52.65 10.01
N ASP A 351 -5.93 53.67 10.16
CA ASP A 351 -6.93 54.07 9.14
C ASP A 351 -6.84 55.57 8.74
N GLN A 352 -5.62 56.13 8.72
CA GLN A 352 -5.41 57.58 8.59
C GLN A 352 -5.84 58.21 7.25
N SER A 353 -5.98 57.48 6.15
CA SER A 353 -6.36 58.07 4.86
C SER A 353 -7.87 58.33 4.73
N PHE A 354 -8.71 57.55 5.42
CA PHE A 354 -10.17 57.59 5.26
C PHE A 354 -10.86 58.51 6.29
N LEU A 355 -10.31 58.60 7.51
CA LEU A 355 -10.80 59.54 8.53
C LEU A 355 -10.62 61.01 8.09
N GLN A 356 -9.59 61.32 7.31
CA GLN A 356 -9.39 62.67 6.76
C GLN A 356 -10.41 63.05 5.68
N THR A 357 -10.91 62.09 4.89
CA THR A 357 -11.91 62.37 3.83
C THR A 357 -13.32 62.55 4.40
N ILE A 358 -13.62 61.95 5.56
CA ILE A 358 -14.90 62.12 6.25
C ILE A 358 -14.91 63.39 7.11
N ASN A 359 -13.79 63.69 7.78
CA ASN A 359 -13.69 64.83 8.71
C ASN A 359 -13.66 66.20 8.03
N SER A 360 -13.38 66.28 6.72
CA SER A 360 -13.41 67.55 5.99
C SER A 360 -14.83 68.05 5.68
N SER A 361 -15.88 67.28 5.98
CA SER A 361 -17.27 67.63 5.61
C SER A 361 -18.32 67.50 6.73
N MET A 362 -17.96 67.27 8.00
CA MET A 362 -18.97 67.08 9.06
C MET A 362 -18.68 67.79 10.40
N GLU A 363 -19.75 68.33 11.00
CA GLU A 363 -19.86 69.00 12.32
C GLU A 363 -19.96 68.03 13.52
N TYR A 364 -19.52 66.76 13.39
CA TYR A 364 -19.83 65.73 14.40
C TYR A 364 -18.58 64.99 14.89
N THR A 365 -18.49 64.79 16.21
CA THR A 365 -17.38 64.06 16.86
C THR A 365 -17.86 62.71 17.39
N LEU A 366 -17.22 61.61 16.97
CA LEU A 366 -17.53 60.26 17.47
C LEU A 366 -17.02 60.08 18.91
N ILE A 367 -17.93 59.89 19.88
CA ILE A 367 -17.56 59.77 21.30
C ILE A 367 -17.15 58.33 21.68
N ILE A 368 -17.86 57.32 21.16
CA ILE A 368 -17.60 55.90 21.43
C ILE A 368 -17.79 55.08 20.16
N THR A 369 -16.85 54.18 19.86
CA THR A 369 -16.96 53.26 18.72
C THR A 369 -17.91 52.09 19.07
N PRO A 370 -19.04 51.89 18.36
CA PRO A 370 -20.04 50.87 18.74
C PRO A 370 -19.52 49.44 18.57
N LYS A 371 -19.79 48.55 19.54
CA LYS A 371 -19.48 47.10 19.44
C LYS A 371 -20.37 46.43 18.38
N ILE A 372 -19.91 45.30 17.81
CA ILE A 372 -20.60 44.63 16.68
C ILE A 372 -22.03 44.19 17.04
N ASP A 373 -22.23 43.73 18.28
CA ASP A 373 -23.51 43.27 18.80
C ASP A 373 -24.56 44.40 18.83
N ILE A 374 -24.09 45.64 18.94
CA ILE A 374 -24.90 46.86 18.96
C ILE A 374 -25.03 47.44 17.55
N ALA A 375 -24.08 47.18 16.65
CA ALA A 375 -24.08 47.69 15.28
C ALA A 375 -25.29 47.20 14.45
N ALA A 376 -25.70 45.94 14.63
CA ALA A 376 -26.89 45.40 13.96
C ALA A 376 -28.19 46.08 14.45
N PHE A 377 -28.29 46.35 15.75
CA PHE A 377 -29.41 47.08 16.35
C PHE A 377 -29.43 48.55 15.87
N LEU A 378 -28.28 49.21 15.80
CA LEU A 378 -28.16 50.58 15.31
C LEU A 378 -28.47 50.68 13.80
N LEU A 379 -28.05 49.70 13.00
CA LEU A 379 -28.37 49.63 11.56
C LEU A 379 -29.88 49.50 11.31
N LYS A 380 -30.60 48.78 12.17
CA LYS A 380 -32.06 48.58 12.05
C LYS A 380 -32.85 49.87 12.34
N ASN A 381 -32.31 50.73 13.20
CA ASN A 381 -33.03 51.90 13.72
C ASN A 381 -32.45 53.24 13.21
N THR A 382 -31.35 53.24 12.44
CA THR A 382 -30.76 54.46 11.88
C THR A 382 -31.45 54.87 10.58
N THR A 383 -31.91 56.12 10.52
CA THR A 383 -32.41 56.76 9.30
C THR A 383 -31.32 57.53 8.55
N ASN A 384 -30.19 57.81 9.20
CA ASN A 384 -29.09 58.59 8.62
C ASN A 384 -28.21 57.72 7.71
N SER A 385 -28.07 58.13 6.45
CA SER A 385 -27.33 57.40 5.41
C SER A 385 -25.83 57.28 5.70
N VAL A 386 -25.20 58.32 6.27
CA VAL A 386 -23.76 58.35 6.55
C VAL A 386 -23.42 57.43 7.73
N LEU A 387 -24.22 57.47 8.80
CA LEU A 387 -24.07 56.54 9.92
C LEU A 387 -24.31 55.09 9.48
N ARG A 388 -25.25 54.88 8.55
CA ARG A 388 -25.55 53.55 7.99
C ARG A 388 -24.38 53.02 7.15
N ILE A 389 -23.74 53.86 6.33
CA ILE A 389 -22.52 53.51 5.59
C ILE A 389 -21.38 53.14 6.55
N PHE A 390 -21.16 53.93 7.60
CA PHE A 390 -20.15 53.65 8.62
C PHE A 390 -20.37 52.32 9.34
N LEU A 391 -21.60 52.06 9.81
CA LEU A 391 -21.94 50.83 10.53
C LEU A 391 -21.87 49.60 9.61
N ASN A 392 -22.35 49.69 8.36
CA ASN A 392 -22.23 48.61 7.38
C ASN A 392 -20.77 48.26 7.11
N LYS A 393 -19.92 49.26 6.87
CA LYS A 393 -18.49 49.04 6.62
C LYS A 393 -17.79 48.41 7.82
N LYS A 394 -18.20 48.75 9.05
CA LYS A 394 -17.65 48.13 10.27
C LYS A 394 -18.06 46.66 10.41
N VAL A 395 -19.33 46.33 10.15
CA VAL A 395 -19.82 44.95 10.12
C VAL A 395 -19.08 44.15 9.06
N GLU A 396 -18.87 44.74 7.88
CA GLU A 396 -18.14 44.13 6.77
C GLU A 396 -16.67 43.86 7.13
N THR A 397 -15.97 44.80 7.77
CA THR A 397 -14.59 44.62 8.23
C THR A 397 -14.45 43.47 9.24
N GLU A 398 -15.31 43.42 10.25
CA GLU A 398 -15.27 42.36 11.27
C GLU A 398 -15.73 41.00 10.74
N TYR A 399 -16.75 40.97 9.88
CA TYR A 399 -17.14 39.74 9.16
C TYR A 399 -16.00 39.22 8.28
N THR A 400 -15.29 40.12 7.60
CA THR A 400 -14.11 39.78 6.79
C THR A 400 -12.99 39.21 7.67
N LYS A 401 -12.72 39.80 8.85
CA LYS A 401 -11.76 39.25 9.83
C LYS A 401 -12.16 37.85 10.31
N PHE A 402 -13.43 37.64 10.70
CA PHE A 402 -13.92 36.34 11.13
C PHE A 402 -13.83 35.28 10.03
N LYS A 403 -14.24 35.63 8.80
CA LYS A 403 -14.11 34.76 7.62
C LYS A 403 -12.64 34.42 7.37
N LEU A 404 -11.74 35.37 7.57
CA LEU A 404 -10.29 35.19 7.38
C LEU A 404 -9.69 34.27 8.44
N GLU A 405 -10.06 34.41 9.71
CA GLU A 405 -9.65 33.50 10.78
C GLU A 405 -10.17 32.07 10.55
N LYS A 406 -11.43 31.94 10.14
CA LYS A 406 -12.02 30.63 9.83
C LYS A 406 -11.28 29.95 8.67
N SER A 407 -10.96 30.68 7.61
CA SER A 407 -10.18 30.16 6.48
C SER A 407 -8.75 29.82 6.88
N LYS A 408 -8.09 30.64 7.72
CA LYS A 408 -6.76 30.32 8.27
C LYS A 408 -6.75 29.02 9.08
N LYS A 409 -7.75 28.80 9.94
CA LYS A 409 -7.86 27.54 10.72
C LYS A 409 -8.06 26.32 9.82
N LYS A 410 -8.83 26.45 8.73
CA LYS A 410 -8.96 25.38 7.73
C LYS A 410 -7.63 25.08 7.03
N LEU A 411 -6.89 26.12 6.66
CA LEU A 411 -5.54 25.96 6.11
C LEU A 411 -4.62 25.28 7.13
N ASP A 412 -4.70 25.66 8.40
CA ASP A 412 -3.85 25.05 9.43
C ASP A 412 -4.07 23.55 9.53
N PHE A 413 -5.33 23.08 9.50
CA PHE A 413 -5.70 21.66 9.55
C PHE A 413 -5.14 20.85 8.37
N ILE A 414 -5.20 21.38 7.15
CA ILE A 414 -4.71 20.68 5.94
C ILE A 414 -3.20 20.41 6.03
N PHE A 415 -2.44 21.35 6.61
CA PHE A 415 -0.99 21.22 6.77
C PHE A 415 -0.58 20.47 8.06
N GLU A 416 -1.54 19.96 8.84
CA GLU A 416 -1.29 19.08 9.99
C GLU A 416 -1.35 17.58 9.63
N GLU A 417 -1.89 17.23 8.46
CA GLU A 417 -1.96 15.85 8.01
C GLU A 417 -0.59 15.27 7.59
N GLU A 418 -0.45 13.95 7.70
CA GLU A 418 0.78 13.25 7.32
C GLU A 418 0.98 13.25 5.80
N ILE A 419 2.15 13.70 5.35
CA ILE A 419 2.49 13.81 3.92
C ILE A 419 2.78 12.42 3.34
N LYS A 420 1.82 11.90 2.56
CA LYS A 420 1.93 10.59 1.89
C LYS A 420 2.16 10.77 0.39
N CYS A 421 2.86 9.81 -0.21
CA CYS A 421 2.97 9.72 -1.67
C CYS A 421 1.73 9.01 -2.20
N ASP A 422 1.09 9.58 -3.23
CA ASP A 422 0.06 8.93 -4.02
C ASP A 422 0.69 8.43 -5.35
N PRO A 423 1.00 7.13 -5.46
CA PRO A 423 1.65 6.59 -6.65
C PRO A 423 0.74 6.60 -7.88
N ASN A 424 -0.58 6.57 -7.69
CA ASN A 424 -1.55 6.52 -8.79
C ASN A 424 -1.62 7.87 -9.50
N ASN A 425 -1.63 8.96 -8.72
CA ASN A 425 -1.68 10.32 -9.24
C ASN A 425 -0.29 10.94 -9.43
N LYS A 426 0.79 10.25 -9.03
CA LYS A 426 2.18 10.74 -9.05
C LYS A 426 2.37 12.07 -8.32
N THR A 427 1.68 12.24 -7.19
CA THR A 427 1.65 13.49 -6.42
C THR A 427 1.77 13.22 -4.93
N LEU A 428 1.97 14.28 -4.14
CA LEU A 428 1.80 14.21 -2.69
C LEU A 428 0.31 14.35 -2.35
N SER A 429 -0.15 13.65 -1.31
CA SER A 429 -1.55 13.69 -0.87
C SER A 429 -2.07 15.11 -0.65
N ILE A 430 -1.25 15.95 -0.01
CA ILE A 430 -1.57 17.35 0.30
C ILE A 430 -1.70 18.24 -0.94
N TYR A 431 -1.14 17.85 -2.09
CA TYR A 431 -1.09 18.73 -3.26
C TYR A 431 -2.48 19.04 -3.80
N LYS A 432 -3.38 18.05 -3.81
CA LYS A 432 -4.76 18.21 -4.28
C LYS A 432 -5.52 19.24 -3.43
N ASP A 433 -5.37 19.17 -2.11
CA ASP A 433 -6.01 20.11 -1.20
C ASP A 433 -5.50 21.54 -1.41
N ILE A 434 -4.19 21.70 -1.66
CA ILE A 434 -3.60 23.01 -1.99
C ILE A 434 -4.14 23.54 -3.33
N GLN A 435 -4.24 22.70 -4.36
CA GLN A 435 -4.82 23.09 -5.65
C GLN A 435 -6.29 23.52 -5.49
N ASP A 436 -7.10 22.79 -4.74
CA ASP A 436 -8.49 23.13 -4.50
C ASP A 436 -8.64 24.49 -3.80
N ILE A 437 -7.73 24.82 -2.88
CA ILE A 437 -7.64 26.15 -2.25
C ILE A 437 -7.30 27.23 -3.26
N LEU A 438 -6.27 27.01 -4.10
CA LEU A 438 -5.82 27.97 -5.09
C LEU A 438 -6.88 28.24 -6.15
N GLN A 439 -7.61 27.20 -6.58
CA GLN A 439 -8.75 27.34 -7.49
C GLN A 439 -9.87 28.15 -6.86
N GLN A 440 -10.23 27.92 -5.59
CA GLN A 440 -11.26 28.71 -4.90
C GLN A 440 -10.90 30.20 -4.78
N GLN A 441 -9.61 30.55 -4.76
CA GLN A 441 -9.14 31.93 -4.68
C GLN A 441 -9.17 32.68 -6.02
N LYS A 442 -9.01 31.99 -7.16
CA LYS A 442 -9.01 32.60 -8.50
C LYS A 442 -10.37 33.21 -8.92
N PHE A 443 -11.46 32.98 -8.18
CA PHE A 443 -12.82 33.40 -8.55
C PHE A 443 -13.32 34.74 -7.96
N ASN A 444 -12.53 35.49 -7.18
CA ASN A 444 -13.00 36.73 -6.53
C ASN A 444 -12.10 37.95 -6.79
N ASP A 445 -12.26 38.64 -7.92
CA ASP A 445 -11.48 39.84 -8.27
C ASP A 445 -11.75 41.07 -7.37
N ASP A 446 -12.82 41.06 -6.58
CA ASP A 446 -13.28 42.22 -5.78
C ASP A 446 -12.74 42.27 -4.33
N GLN A 447 -11.93 41.30 -3.85
CA GLN A 447 -11.47 41.22 -2.45
C GLN A 447 -9.95 41.27 -2.24
N LYS A 448 -9.25 42.14 -2.98
CA LYS A 448 -7.77 42.28 -3.01
C LYS A 448 -7.03 42.25 -1.65
N SER A 449 -7.63 42.77 -0.56
CA SER A 449 -7.00 42.76 0.78
C SER A 449 -7.16 41.43 1.53
N TYR A 450 -8.35 40.82 1.47
CA TYR A 450 -8.63 39.52 2.10
C TYR A 450 -7.77 38.42 1.47
N ASP A 451 -7.70 38.41 0.15
CA ASP A 451 -6.95 37.40 -0.61
C ASP A 451 -5.44 37.54 -0.37
N LYS A 452 -4.91 38.77 -0.30
CA LYS A 452 -3.48 39.01 -0.01
C LYS A 452 -3.06 38.46 1.36
N HIS A 453 -3.89 38.62 2.39
CA HIS A 453 -3.59 38.08 3.71
C HIS A 453 -3.71 36.55 3.78
N LEU A 454 -4.64 35.96 3.02
CA LEU A 454 -4.78 34.50 2.94
C LEU A 454 -3.62 33.87 2.16
N VAL A 455 -3.24 34.44 1.01
CA VAL A 455 -2.07 34.03 0.21
C VAL A 455 -0.79 34.15 1.03
N SER A 456 -0.61 35.24 1.79
CA SER A 456 0.54 35.37 2.69
C SER A 456 0.59 34.26 3.76
N HIS A 457 -0.56 33.86 4.31
CA HIS A 457 -0.62 32.75 5.27
C HIS A 457 -0.32 31.40 4.60
N LEU A 458 -0.87 31.18 3.40
CA LEU A 458 -0.61 29.99 2.59
C LEU A 458 0.88 29.86 2.25
N ASN A 459 1.53 30.93 1.79
CA ASN A 459 2.97 30.94 1.51
C ASN A 459 3.80 30.58 2.74
N LYS A 460 3.46 31.09 3.93
CA LYS A 460 4.14 30.70 5.18
C LYS A 460 4.00 29.20 5.46
N LYS A 461 2.85 28.61 5.15
CA LYS A 461 2.62 27.17 5.32
C LYS A 461 3.36 26.33 4.30
N ILE A 462 3.40 26.78 3.04
CA ILE A 462 4.20 26.14 1.97
C ILE A 462 5.69 26.16 2.31
N ILE A 463 6.23 27.26 2.83
CA ILE A 463 7.63 27.33 3.25
C ILE A 463 7.91 26.32 4.37
N LYS A 464 7.03 26.25 5.39
CA LYS A 464 7.19 25.27 6.48
C LYS A 464 7.09 23.83 5.97
N LEU A 465 6.19 23.57 5.03
CA LEU A 465 6.05 22.28 4.36
C LEU A 465 7.33 21.92 3.60
N PHE A 466 7.88 22.88 2.85
CA PHE A 466 9.17 22.75 2.18
C PHE A 466 10.28 22.41 3.16
N GLU A 467 10.43 23.14 4.27
CA GLU A 467 11.46 22.88 5.28
C GLU A 467 11.36 21.45 5.83
N ASN A 468 10.15 21.01 6.18
CA ASN A 468 9.91 19.66 6.69
C ASN A 468 10.30 18.57 5.68
N ILE A 469 9.84 18.70 4.43
CA ILE A 469 10.14 17.74 3.36
C ILE A 469 11.64 17.75 3.03
N PHE A 470 12.25 18.94 2.96
CA PHE A 470 13.65 19.12 2.64
C PHE A 470 14.54 18.44 3.68
N ASP A 471 14.27 18.66 4.96
CA ASP A 471 15.02 18.05 6.06
C ASP A 471 14.85 16.53 6.12
N GLU A 472 13.67 16.02 5.74
CA GLU A 472 13.39 14.58 5.71
C GLU A 472 14.14 13.87 4.57
N ILE A 473 14.20 14.49 3.39
CA ILE A 473 14.77 13.90 2.17
C ILE A 473 16.29 14.09 2.13
N PHE A 474 16.76 15.31 2.37
CA PHE A 474 18.16 15.69 2.21
C PHE A 474 18.90 15.68 3.55
N VAL A 475 19.44 14.51 3.91
CA VAL A 475 20.20 14.33 5.16
C VAL A 475 21.71 14.56 4.97
N SER A 476 22.19 14.52 3.72
CA SER A 476 23.61 14.63 3.41
C SER A 476 24.14 16.05 3.59
N LYS A 477 25.15 16.22 4.45
CA LYS A 477 25.87 17.50 4.64
C LYS A 477 26.62 17.98 3.39
N ILE A 478 26.81 17.13 2.40
CA ILE A 478 27.45 17.48 1.12
C ILE A 478 26.44 18.14 0.18
N VAL A 479 25.16 17.75 0.30
CA VAL A 479 24.06 18.18 -0.56
C VAL A 479 23.34 19.39 0.04
N VAL A 480 23.14 19.38 1.35
CA VAL A 480 22.45 20.43 2.09
C VAL A 480 23.32 21.69 2.16
N PRO A 481 22.89 22.82 1.58
CA PRO A 481 23.55 24.09 1.80
C PRO A 481 23.46 24.50 3.27
N ASP A 482 24.38 25.33 3.76
CA ASP A 482 24.23 25.93 5.09
C ASP A 482 22.85 26.61 5.19
N ARG A 483 22.05 26.26 6.22
CA ARG A 483 20.67 26.75 6.41
C ARG A 483 20.59 28.28 6.38
N LYS A 484 21.65 28.97 6.81
CA LYS A 484 21.74 30.44 6.75
C LYS A 484 21.80 30.96 5.31
N LYS A 485 22.38 30.20 4.38
CA LYS A 485 22.44 30.50 2.94
C LYS A 485 21.13 30.14 2.23
N ILE A 486 20.35 29.18 2.74
CA ILE A 486 19.06 28.76 2.16
C ILE A 486 18.05 29.93 2.07
N PHE A 487 18.13 30.94 2.96
CA PHE A 487 17.20 32.08 3.00
C PHE A 487 17.78 33.50 2.80
N MET A 488 19.07 33.68 2.52
CA MET A 488 19.62 34.99 2.10
C MET A 488 19.59 35.15 0.57
N TYR A 489 18.97 36.21 0.04
CA TYR A 489 19.08 36.59 -1.37
C TYR A 489 19.61 38.01 -1.40
N ASP A 490 20.76 38.22 -2.04
CA ASP A 490 21.28 39.56 -2.30
C ASP A 490 20.83 39.98 -3.70
N GLY A 491 20.10 41.08 -3.78
CA GLY A 491 19.29 41.54 -4.92
C GLY A 491 19.99 41.67 -6.29
N GLU A 492 21.31 41.54 -6.35
CA GLU A 492 22.13 42.04 -7.46
C GLU A 492 23.08 41.00 -8.08
N LYS A 493 23.22 39.80 -7.51
CA LYS A 493 24.03 38.72 -8.09
C LYS A 493 23.19 37.46 -8.21
N GLY A 494 22.93 37.06 -9.45
CA GLY A 494 21.98 36.00 -9.78
C GLY A 494 22.27 34.68 -9.08
N GLY A 495 21.18 33.99 -8.70
CA GLY A 495 21.13 32.56 -8.43
C GLY A 495 21.81 32.07 -7.14
N PHE A 496 21.31 30.94 -6.65
CA PHE A 496 22.08 30.04 -5.79
C PHE A 496 23.25 29.44 -6.58
N GLY A 497 24.34 30.18 -6.78
CA GLY A 497 25.50 29.70 -7.52
C GLY A 497 26.45 30.87 -7.71
N ILE A 498 27.67 30.84 -7.17
CA ILE A 498 28.85 30.39 -7.94
C ILE A 498 29.84 29.61 -7.05
N GLY A 499 29.77 29.70 -5.72
CA GLY A 499 30.74 29.06 -4.81
C GLY A 499 30.40 27.63 -4.35
N PHE A 500 29.14 27.20 -4.47
CA PHE A 500 28.68 25.93 -3.89
C PHE A 500 28.87 24.71 -4.83
N GLU A 501 29.22 24.92 -6.10
CA GLU A 501 29.52 23.83 -7.05
C GLU A 501 30.94 23.31 -6.89
N GLU A 502 31.94 24.19 -6.76
CA GLU A 502 33.32 23.79 -6.48
C GLU A 502 33.44 23.09 -5.12
N GLU A 503 32.80 23.63 -4.07
CA GLU A 503 32.75 22.98 -2.74
C GLU A 503 32.12 21.58 -2.79
N PHE A 504 31.11 21.38 -3.66
CA PHE A 504 30.47 20.09 -3.87
C PHE A 504 31.40 19.12 -4.60
N LYS A 505 32.00 19.55 -5.73
CA LYS A 505 33.02 18.79 -6.49
C LYS A 505 34.17 18.33 -5.58
N GLU A 506 34.71 19.23 -4.75
CA GLU A 506 35.77 18.87 -3.79
C GLU A 506 35.28 17.93 -2.69
N SER A 507 34.03 18.07 -2.22
CA SER A 507 33.48 17.24 -1.15
C SER A 507 33.19 15.82 -1.59
N LEU A 508 32.77 15.61 -2.84
CA LEU A 508 32.61 14.28 -3.45
C LEU A 508 33.95 13.52 -3.47
N TYR A 509 35.05 14.25 -3.63
CA TYR A 509 36.41 13.72 -3.63
C TYR A 509 36.94 13.41 -2.22
N LYS A 510 36.84 14.36 -1.27
CA LYS A 510 37.57 14.29 0.01
C LYS A 510 36.91 13.42 1.09
N LYS A 511 35.63 13.10 0.98
CA LYS A 511 34.87 12.45 2.06
C LYS A 511 34.34 11.08 1.64
N TYR A 512 34.43 10.10 2.54
CA TYR A 512 33.76 8.83 2.36
C TYR A 512 32.24 9.04 2.33
N ILE A 513 31.59 8.65 1.23
CA ILE A 513 30.15 8.79 1.07
C ILE A 513 29.46 7.73 1.92
N ASN A 514 28.72 8.16 2.94
CA ASN A 514 28.01 7.24 3.81
C ASN A 514 26.72 6.74 3.14
N LYS A 515 26.48 5.42 3.21
CA LYS A 515 25.24 4.81 2.74
C LYS A 515 23.98 5.41 3.39
N SER A 516 24.06 5.86 4.65
CA SER A 516 22.91 6.43 5.36
C SER A 516 22.49 7.81 4.85
N SER A 517 23.33 8.50 4.07
CA SER A 517 23.05 9.82 3.50
C SER A 517 22.45 9.77 2.09
N LEU A 518 22.03 8.58 1.64
CA LEU A 518 21.51 8.31 0.31
C LEU A 518 20.02 7.97 0.37
N LEU A 519 19.29 8.18 -0.72
CA LEU A 519 17.87 7.85 -0.79
C LEU A 519 17.68 6.32 -0.86
N LEU A 520 18.43 5.61 -1.70
CA LEU A 520 18.54 4.13 -1.86
C LEU A 520 17.25 3.33 -2.10
N LYS A 521 16.09 3.86 -1.68
CA LYS A 521 14.77 3.24 -1.78
C LYS A 521 13.96 4.00 -2.81
N LYS A 522 13.31 3.25 -3.71
CA LYS A 522 12.41 3.79 -4.74
C LYS A 522 11.40 4.80 -4.18
N SER A 523 10.80 4.50 -3.02
CA SER A 523 9.83 5.38 -2.37
C SER A 523 10.39 6.75 -1.98
N LYS A 524 11.68 6.85 -1.65
CA LYS A 524 12.33 8.13 -1.33
C LYS A 524 12.56 8.98 -2.59
N TYR A 525 12.95 8.36 -3.70
CA TYR A 525 13.04 9.07 -4.98
C TYR A 525 11.67 9.54 -5.46
N GLN A 526 10.63 8.70 -5.34
CA GLN A 526 9.25 9.09 -5.65
C GLN A 526 8.82 10.30 -4.83
N LYS A 527 9.07 10.28 -3.51
CA LYS A 527 8.77 11.42 -2.65
C LYS A 527 9.51 12.68 -3.08
N ALA A 528 10.79 12.59 -3.45
CA ALA A 528 11.56 13.73 -3.95
C ALA A 528 11.03 14.27 -5.27
N ILE A 529 10.72 13.40 -6.24
CA ILE A 529 10.17 13.77 -7.55
C ILE A 529 8.80 14.44 -7.38
N TYR A 530 7.90 13.84 -6.61
CA TYR A 530 6.55 14.38 -6.40
C TYR A 530 6.59 15.71 -5.63
N SER A 531 7.52 15.85 -4.69
CA SER A 531 7.77 17.14 -4.01
C SER A 531 8.28 18.20 -4.98
N LEU A 532 9.23 17.85 -5.87
CA LEU A 532 9.77 18.78 -6.86
C LEU A 532 8.68 19.26 -7.83
N ASN A 533 7.86 18.34 -8.35
CA ASN A 533 6.75 18.67 -9.25
C ASN A 533 5.73 19.57 -8.54
N MET A 534 5.37 19.25 -7.29
CA MET A 534 4.50 20.10 -6.48
C MET A 534 5.08 21.51 -6.34
N PHE A 535 6.35 21.68 -5.99
CA PHE A 535 6.95 23.02 -5.84
C PHE A 535 7.03 23.78 -7.16
N LYS A 536 7.29 23.09 -8.28
CA LYS A 536 7.27 23.69 -9.61
C LYS A 536 5.89 24.23 -9.96
N ASP A 537 4.86 23.44 -9.72
CA ASP A 537 3.48 23.85 -10.02
C ASP A 537 3.03 24.97 -9.09
N LEU A 538 3.34 24.89 -7.79
CA LEU A 538 3.05 25.97 -6.83
C LEU A 538 3.76 27.26 -7.21
N ASP A 539 5.00 27.19 -7.69
CA ASP A 539 5.70 28.37 -8.21
C ASP A 539 4.98 28.99 -9.41
N HIS A 540 4.56 28.16 -10.37
CA HIS A 540 3.77 28.63 -11.52
C HIS A 540 2.42 29.24 -11.10
N GLU A 541 1.73 28.65 -10.13
CA GLU A 541 0.38 29.09 -9.73
C GLU A 541 0.39 30.33 -8.84
N LEU A 542 1.32 30.42 -7.88
CA LEU A 542 1.42 31.53 -6.93
C LEU A 542 2.32 32.66 -7.44
N ASN A 543 3.30 32.34 -8.27
CA ASN A 543 4.28 33.25 -8.85
C ASN A 543 4.89 34.22 -7.81
N THR A 544 5.25 33.67 -6.65
CA THR A 544 5.86 34.44 -5.57
C THR A 544 7.36 34.18 -5.49
N ARG A 545 8.11 35.17 -5.00
CA ARG A 545 9.56 35.04 -4.82
C ARG A 545 9.92 33.89 -3.89
N GLU A 546 9.08 33.63 -2.89
CA GLU A 546 9.26 32.57 -1.91
C GLU A 546 9.07 31.17 -2.52
N THR A 547 8.06 30.97 -3.38
CA THR A 547 7.80 29.69 -4.05
C THR A 547 8.88 29.36 -5.07
N LEU A 548 9.31 30.35 -5.87
CA LEU A 548 10.41 30.20 -6.83
C LEU A 548 11.67 29.72 -6.12
N ARG A 549 11.98 30.35 -4.99
CA ARG A 549 13.13 29.99 -4.17
C ARG A 549 13.04 28.56 -3.63
N CYS A 550 11.88 28.14 -3.12
CA CYS A 550 11.69 26.78 -2.63
C CYS A 550 11.93 25.77 -3.76
N TYR A 551 11.40 26.03 -4.95
CA TYR A 551 11.62 25.21 -6.13
C TYR A 551 13.10 25.15 -6.52
N GLU A 552 13.77 26.29 -6.70
CA GLU A 552 15.19 26.35 -7.09
C GLU A 552 16.11 25.63 -6.08
N VAL A 553 15.90 25.84 -4.78
CA VAL A 553 16.69 25.18 -3.74
C VAL A 553 16.46 23.67 -3.75
N PHE A 554 15.20 23.24 -3.86
CA PHE A 554 14.86 21.82 -3.92
C PHE A 554 15.47 21.17 -5.15
N TYR A 555 15.32 21.80 -6.32
CA TYR A 555 15.83 21.35 -7.61
C TYR A 555 17.34 21.13 -7.57
N ASN A 556 18.10 22.15 -7.15
CA ASN A 556 19.55 22.08 -7.08
C ASN A 556 20.04 21.06 -6.05
N SER A 557 19.35 20.94 -4.91
CA SER A 557 19.69 19.94 -3.89
C SER A 557 19.38 18.52 -4.39
N PHE A 558 18.29 18.33 -5.13
CA PHE A 558 17.97 17.05 -5.73
C PHE A 558 18.99 16.64 -6.80
N LYS A 559 19.35 17.54 -7.72
CA LYS A 559 20.45 17.35 -8.69
C LYS A 559 21.75 16.90 -8.02
N LYS A 560 22.13 17.53 -6.91
CA LYS A 560 23.31 17.15 -6.12
C LYS A 560 23.17 15.82 -5.39
N GLN A 561 21.98 15.52 -4.86
CA GLN A 561 21.69 14.23 -4.25
C GLN A 561 21.83 13.08 -5.25
N LEU A 562 21.35 13.26 -6.48
CA LEU A 562 21.50 12.27 -7.55
C LEU A 562 22.97 12.04 -7.92
N ASN A 563 23.74 13.12 -8.05
CA ASN A 563 25.19 13.04 -8.24
C ASN A 563 25.86 12.28 -7.09
N LEU A 564 25.53 12.58 -5.83
CA LEU A 564 26.09 11.89 -4.66
C LEU A 564 25.81 10.38 -4.68
N GLU A 565 24.61 9.99 -5.10
CA GLU A 565 24.20 8.59 -5.19
C GLU A 565 24.90 7.84 -6.33
N PHE A 566 25.08 8.51 -7.47
CA PHE A 566 25.97 8.03 -8.52
C PHE A 566 27.38 7.79 -7.97
N PHE A 567 27.98 8.80 -7.31
CA PHE A 567 29.36 8.69 -6.83
C PHE A 567 29.52 7.64 -5.75
N TYR A 568 28.51 7.36 -4.93
CA TYR A 568 28.59 6.26 -3.98
C TYR A 568 28.80 4.90 -4.65
N TYR A 569 27.98 4.58 -5.65
CA TYR A 569 28.09 3.32 -6.38
C TYR A 569 29.29 3.30 -7.34
N PHE A 570 29.61 4.44 -7.94
CA PHE A 570 30.75 4.57 -8.83
C PHE A 570 32.07 4.44 -8.05
N ASP A 571 32.19 5.04 -6.86
CA ASP A 571 33.36 4.89 -5.97
C ASP A 571 33.54 3.44 -5.49
N LEU A 572 32.46 2.68 -5.29
CA LEU A 572 32.55 1.23 -5.04
C LEU A 572 33.06 0.47 -6.27
N PHE A 573 32.50 0.74 -7.45
CA PHE A 573 32.95 0.18 -8.72
C PHE A 573 34.44 0.48 -8.98
N PHE A 574 34.85 1.73 -8.80
CA PHE A 574 36.18 2.26 -9.05
C PHE A 574 37.25 1.66 -8.12
N ARG A 575 36.91 1.44 -6.84
CA ARG A 575 37.84 0.90 -5.83
C ARG A 575 37.85 -0.62 -5.74
N GLU A 576 36.74 -1.30 -6.01
CA GLU A 576 36.69 -2.77 -5.91
C GLU A 576 37.32 -3.44 -7.14
N GLY A 577 37.34 -2.77 -8.30
CA GLY A 577 38.01 -3.27 -9.51
C GLY A 577 37.32 -4.47 -10.18
N ASN A 578 36.05 -4.70 -9.85
CA ASN A 578 35.23 -5.77 -10.43
C ASN A 578 34.64 -5.36 -11.81
N PHE A 579 35.51 -4.98 -12.76
CA PHE A 579 35.11 -4.43 -14.06
C PHE A 579 34.38 -5.44 -14.97
N THR A 580 34.40 -6.73 -14.65
CA THR A 580 33.67 -7.78 -15.39
C THR A 580 32.23 -7.97 -14.89
N GLN A 581 31.94 -7.56 -13.65
CA GLN A 581 30.63 -7.72 -13.04
C GLN A 581 29.92 -6.37 -13.02
N ASN A 582 29.04 -6.15 -14.00
CA ASN A 582 28.31 -4.90 -14.23
C ASN A 582 27.29 -4.50 -13.15
N PHE A 583 27.43 -5.00 -11.93
CA PHE A 583 26.46 -4.86 -10.85
C PHE A 583 26.26 -3.41 -10.40
N TYR A 584 27.34 -2.66 -10.19
CA TYR A 584 27.27 -1.28 -9.69
C TYR A 584 26.76 -0.31 -10.76
N LEU A 585 27.26 -0.41 -11.99
CA LEU A 585 26.79 0.39 -13.11
C LEU A 585 25.32 0.11 -13.43
N ARG A 586 24.87 -1.14 -13.41
CA ARG A 586 23.43 -1.46 -13.58
C ARG A 586 22.55 -0.83 -12.51
N LYS A 587 23.01 -0.77 -11.25
CA LYS A 587 22.28 -0.08 -10.19
C LYS A 587 22.17 1.41 -10.46
N ILE A 588 23.26 2.05 -10.88
CA ILE A 588 23.29 3.46 -11.26
C ILE A 588 22.28 3.71 -12.39
N VAL A 589 22.39 2.95 -13.48
CA VAL A 589 21.52 3.04 -14.65
C VAL A 589 20.04 2.90 -14.25
N SER A 590 19.70 1.89 -13.43
CA SER A 590 18.31 1.67 -13.01
C SER A 590 17.70 2.83 -12.22
N VAL A 591 18.53 3.59 -11.48
CA VAL A 591 18.08 4.77 -10.74
C VAL A 591 17.85 5.93 -11.70
N PHE A 592 18.74 6.13 -12.66
CA PHE A 592 18.63 7.22 -13.64
C PHE A 592 17.52 6.99 -14.65
N GLU A 593 17.37 5.78 -15.19
CA GLU A 593 16.22 5.37 -15.99
C GLU A 593 14.91 5.60 -15.24
N PHE A 594 14.86 5.22 -13.95
CA PHE A 594 13.67 5.47 -13.13
C PHE A 594 13.36 6.96 -13.02
N ILE A 595 14.35 7.81 -12.70
CA ILE A 595 14.16 9.26 -12.56
C ILE A 595 13.74 9.88 -13.89
N TYR A 596 14.37 9.50 -14.99
CA TYR A 596 14.01 10.00 -16.31
C TYR A 596 12.62 9.54 -16.71
N SER A 597 12.25 8.28 -16.49
CA SER A 597 10.91 7.77 -16.80
C SER A 597 9.80 8.54 -16.07
N GLU A 598 10.08 9.02 -14.85
CA GLU A 598 9.12 9.77 -14.03
C GLU A 598 9.10 11.27 -14.32
N THR A 599 10.23 11.87 -14.72
CA THR A 599 10.38 13.33 -14.84
C THR A 599 10.52 13.85 -16.28
N GLN A 600 11.04 13.03 -17.19
CA GLN A 600 11.45 13.40 -18.55
C GLN A 600 12.39 14.62 -18.56
N ASN A 601 13.16 14.83 -17.48
CA ASN A 601 13.99 16.02 -17.30
C ASN A 601 15.47 15.65 -17.18
N THR A 602 16.20 15.81 -18.30
CA THR A 602 17.65 15.54 -18.38
C THR A 602 18.50 16.55 -17.60
N SER A 603 17.99 17.77 -17.36
CA SER A 603 18.73 18.80 -16.63
C SER A 603 18.99 18.47 -15.15
N LEU A 604 18.34 17.43 -14.62
CA LEU A 604 18.64 16.86 -13.29
C LEU A 604 19.99 16.12 -13.24
N PHE A 605 20.56 15.77 -14.40
CA PHE A 605 21.82 15.04 -14.52
C PHE A 605 22.99 15.93 -14.96
N GLU A 606 22.73 17.19 -15.32
CA GLU A 606 23.77 18.14 -15.72
C GLU A 606 24.93 18.23 -14.72
N GLY A 607 26.15 18.35 -15.24
CA GLY A 607 27.37 18.43 -14.45
C GLY A 607 27.82 17.09 -13.85
N LEU A 608 27.10 16.00 -14.09
CA LEU A 608 27.52 14.65 -13.71
C LEU A 608 28.83 14.27 -14.39
N TYR A 609 28.96 14.50 -15.71
CA TYR A 609 30.15 14.09 -16.45
C TYR A 609 31.36 14.94 -16.05
N ASP A 610 31.17 16.24 -15.87
CA ASP A 610 32.20 17.12 -15.30
C ASP A 610 32.72 16.59 -13.95
N ASN A 611 31.81 16.22 -13.06
CA ASN A 611 32.16 15.65 -11.76
C ASN A 611 32.91 14.31 -11.92
N LEU A 612 32.49 13.49 -12.88
CA LEU A 612 33.06 12.16 -13.13
C LEU A 612 34.47 12.25 -13.70
N ILE A 613 34.68 13.13 -14.69
CA ILE A 613 35.99 13.43 -15.28
C ILE A 613 36.93 13.91 -14.18
N TYR A 614 36.48 14.88 -13.36
CA TYR A 614 37.26 15.41 -12.25
C TYR A 614 37.60 14.32 -11.22
N TYR A 615 36.62 13.50 -10.82
CA TYR A 615 36.80 12.44 -9.84
C TYR A 615 37.81 11.40 -10.32
N CYS A 616 37.68 10.91 -11.56
CA CYS A 616 38.57 9.90 -12.12
C CYS A 616 40.01 10.41 -12.26
N LYS A 617 40.22 11.64 -12.75
CA LYS A 617 41.57 12.23 -12.91
C LYS A 617 42.28 12.43 -11.57
N ASN A 618 41.54 12.72 -10.49
CA ASN A 618 42.12 13.04 -9.17
C ASN A 618 42.18 11.85 -8.18
N ASN A 619 41.50 10.73 -8.45
CA ASN A 619 41.46 9.56 -7.55
C ASN A 619 42.22 8.31 -8.04
N LEU A 620 43.14 8.45 -9.00
CA LEU A 620 43.84 7.31 -9.61
C LEU A 620 44.58 6.39 -8.63
N ASN A 621 44.96 6.90 -7.45
CA ASN A 621 45.58 6.09 -6.40
C ASN A 621 44.68 4.98 -5.88
N VAL A 622 43.37 5.23 -5.80
CA VAL A 622 42.37 4.30 -5.25
C VAL A 622 41.76 3.41 -6.34
N LEU A 623 42.00 3.71 -7.62
CA LEU A 623 41.62 2.87 -8.74
C LEU A 623 42.29 1.49 -8.63
N ASN A 624 41.50 0.43 -8.52
CA ASN A 624 41.99 -0.93 -8.36
C ASN A 624 42.25 -1.61 -9.71
N VAL A 625 43.32 -1.17 -10.38
CA VAL A 625 43.85 -1.76 -11.62
C VAL A 625 45.26 -2.29 -11.38
N LYS A 626 45.56 -3.48 -11.91
CA LYS A 626 46.87 -4.13 -11.79
C LYS A 626 47.60 -4.17 -13.12
N THR A 627 46.87 -4.28 -14.22
CA THR A 627 47.40 -4.41 -15.58
C THR A 627 46.80 -3.35 -16.52
N LYS A 628 47.44 -3.14 -17.68
CA LYS A 628 46.86 -2.31 -18.75
C LYS A 628 45.51 -2.84 -19.24
N GLU A 629 45.30 -4.16 -19.16
CA GLU A 629 44.03 -4.77 -19.57
C GLU A 629 42.90 -4.39 -18.61
N ASP A 630 43.17 -4.32 -17.30
CA ASP A 630 42.17 -3.86 -16.32
C ASP A 630 41.74 -2.40 -16.59
N VAL A 631 42.67 -1.55 -17.05
CA VAL A 631 42.37 -0.17 -17.45
C VAL A 631 41.49 -0.13 -18.69
N LYS A 632 41.75 -0.97 -19.70
CA LYS A 632 40.86 -1.08 -20.87
C LYS A 632 39.46 -1.54 -20.48
N LEU A 633 39.36 -2.57 -19.64
CA LEU A 633 38.08 -3.08 -19.16
C LEU A 633 37.31 -2.00 -18.38
N PHE A 634 38.00 -1.22 -17.55
CA PHE A 634 37.39 -0.07 -16.89
C PHE A 634 36.84 0.96 -17.89
N ILE A 635 37.64 1.37 -18.88
CA ILE A 635 37.20 2.34 -19.93
C ILE A 635 36.01 1.79 -20.71
N GLU A 636 36.03 0.51 -21.09
CA GLU A 636 34.94 -0.15 -21.81
C GLU A 636 33.63 -0.09 -21.02
N GLN A 637 33.68 -0.36 -19.71
CA GLN A 637 32.48 -0.23 -18.88
C GLN A 637 31.99 1.21 -18.72
N VAL A 638 32.90 2.19 -18.67
CA VAL A 638 32.52 3.61 -18.66
C VAL A 638 31.90 4.02 -20.00
N ARG A 639 32.39 3.49 -21.13
CA ARG A 639 31.78 3.70 -22.45
C ARG A 639 30.38 3.10 -22.55
N ILE A 640 30.18 1.89 -22.05
CA ILE A 640 28.85 1.28 -21.99
C ILE A 640 27.90 2.15 -21.15
N PHE A 641 28.38 2.69 -20.02
CA PHE A 641 27.59 3.64 -19.24
C PHE A 641 27.25 4.91 -20.04
N ASP A 642 28.20 5.48 -20.78
CA ASP A 642 28.01 6.66 -21.61
C ASP A 642 26.99 6.43 -22.74
N GLU A 643 27.07 5.27 -23.40
CA GLU A 643 26.09 4.83 -24.42
C GLU A 643 24.67 4.75 -23.85
N ILE A 644 24.50 4.12 -22.68
CA ILE A 644 23.20 4.01 -22.00
C ILE A 644 22.66 5.39 -21.62
N MET A 645 23.52 6.29 -21.14
CA MET A 645 23.11 7.67 -20.84
C MET A 645 22.73 8.44 -22.10
N GLY A 646 23.37 8.18 -23.23
CA GLY A 646 23.01 8.71 -24.54
C GLY A 646 21.62 8.29 -25.01
N GLU A 647 21.17 7.07 -24.68
CA GLU A 647 19.79 6.61 -24.94
C GLU A 647 18.73 7.41 -24.14
N ILE A 648 19.13 8.06 -23.06
CA ILE A 648 18.28 8.94 -22.21
C ILE A 648 18.32 10.40 -22.71
N GLU A 649 18.79 10.63 -23.94
CA GLU A 649 18.96 11.97 -24.55
C GLU A 649 19.87 12.90 -23.72
N PHE A 650 20.81 12.33 -22.95
CA PHE A 650 21.81 13.13 -22.24
C PHE A 650 22.89 13.59 -23.23
N HIS A 651 23.08 14.91 -23.33
CA HIS A 651 23.92 15.53 -24.38
C HIS A 651 25.36 15.88 -23.95
N GLU A 652 25.80 15.51 -22.74
CA GLU A 652 27.20 15.60 -22.34
C GLU A 652 27.99 14.38 -22.86
N ASN A 653 29.34 14.47 -22.96
CA ASN A 653 30.19 13.34 -23.37
C ASN A 653 31.42 13.17 -22.46
N LEU A 654 32.02 11.98 -22.49
CA LEU A 654 33.20 11.64 -21.68
C LEU A 654 34.51 11.60 -22.51
N ASP A 655 34.56 12.28 -23.65
CA ASP A 655 35.71 12.28 -24.57
C ASP A 655 37.02 12.66 -23.87
N ASP A 656 36.98 13.69 -23.03
CA ASP A 656 38.12 14.16 -22.23
C ASP A 656 38.65 13.12 -21.23
N LEU A 657 37.81 12.18 -20.81
CA LEU A 657 38.19 11.07 -19.95
C LEU A 657 38.81 9.94 -20.77
N TYR A 658 38.25 9.63 -21.94
CA TYR A 658 38.78 8.61 -22.84
C TYR A 658 40.18 8.98 -23.33
N VAL A 659 40.37 10.21 -23.81
CA VAL A 659 41.67 10.73 -24.23
C VAL A 659 42.69 10.61 -23.09
N PHE A 660 42.30 10.98 -21.87
CA PHE A 660 43.18 10.92 -20.71
C PHE A 660 43.68 9.49 -20.41
N PHE A 661 42.81 8.49 -20.43
CA PHE A 661 43.22 7.11 -20.19
C PHE A 661 43.95 6.46 -21.38
N ASP A 662 43.61 6.83 -22.62
CA ASP A 662 44.32 6.38 -23.81
C ASP A 662 45.78 6.88 -23.79
N GLU A 663 46.03 8.13 -23.41
CA GLU A 663 47.38 8.65 -23.19
C GLU A 663 48.15 7.89 -22.09
N ILE A 664 47.46 7.40 -21.05
CA ILE A 664 48.07 6.56 -20.02
C ILE A 664 48.48 5.20 -20.59
N LEU A 665 47.59 4.56 -21.36
CA LEU A 665 47.84 3.26 -22.00
C LEU A 665 48.99 3.32 -23.01
N GLU A 666 49.09 4.41 -23.76
CA GLU A 666 50.13 4.69 -24.75
C GLU A 666 51.46 5.18 -24.15
N ASN A 667 51.53 5.39 -22.83
CA ASN A 667 52.68 5.98 -22.14
C ASN A 667 53.02 7.43 -22.56
N LYS A 668 52.02 8.21 -22.99
CA LYS A 668 52.17 9.60 -23.46
C LYS A 668 51.61 10.67 -22.51
N SER A 669 50.95 10.26 -21.41
CA SER A 669 50.32 11.20 -20.48
C SER A 669 51.32 12.21 -19.89
N ASN A 670 51.01 13.49 -20.04
CA ASN A 670 51.79 14.60 -19.48
C ASN A 670 51.33 15.00 -18.06
N ASP A 671 50.15 14.56 -17.65
CA ASP A 671 49.53 14.82 -16.35
C ASP A 671 50.26 14.11 -15.20
N GLU A 672 50.37 14.77 -14.05
CA GLU A 672 51.09 14.24 -12.88
C GLU A 672 50.39 13.00 -12.30
N ASN A 673 49.06 13.01 -12.18
CA ASN A 673 48.30 11.86 -11.71
C ASN A 673 48.35 10.71 -12.74
N GLY A 674 48.29 11.03 -14.04
CA GLY A 674 48.46 10.06 -15.12
C GLY A 674 49.80 9.32 -15.05
N LYS A 675 50.89 10.05 -14.77
CA LYS A 675 52.24 9.47 -14.58
C LYS A 675 52.31 8.53 -13.36
N ILE A 676 51.62 8.87 -12.26
CA ILE A 676 51.54 8.01 -11.07
C ILE A 676 50.90 6.67 -11.42
N LEU A 677 49.80 6.67 -12.17
CA LEU A 677 49.15 5.43 -12.59
C LEU A 677 50.03 4.62 -13.56
N GLN A 678 50.70 5.27 -14.53
CA GLN A 678 51.65 4.59 -15.42
C GLN A 678 52.77 3.89 -14.63
N ALA A 679 53.32 4.55 -13.61
CA ALA A 679 54.34 3.96 -12.74
C ALA A 679 53.80 2.74 -11.97
N LYS A 680 52.57 2.82 -11.44
CA LYS A 680 51.86 1.71 -10.77
C LYS A 680 51.69 0.50 -11.70
N LEU A 681 51.28 0.72 -12.94
CA LEU A 681 51.10 -0.34 -13.94
C LEU A 681 52.43 -1.01 -14.33
N ARG A 682 53.48 -0.21 -14.60
CA ARG A 682 54.83 -0.74 -14.93
C ARG A 682 55.41 -1.57 -13.78
N ALA A 683 55.24 -1.13 -12.53
CA ALA A 683 55.71 -1.84 -11.35
C ALA A 683 55.01 -3.20 -11.18
N ASN A 684 53.71 -3.28 -11.48
CA ASN A 684 52.95 -4.52 -11.41
C ASN A 684 53.27 -5.47 -12.56
N GLU A 685 53.44 -4.98 -13.79
CA GLU A 685 53.89 -5.78 -14.93
C GLU A 685 55.27 -6.40 -14.69
N ALA A 686 56.19 -5.65 -14.06
CA ALA A 686 57.51 -6.16 -13.68
C ALA A 686 57.46 -7.22 -12.55
N ARG A 687 56.42 -7.19 -11.70
CA ARG A 687 56.18 -8.21 -10.65
C ARG A 687 55.53 -9.47 -11.19
N ILE A 688 54.70 -9.37 -12.23
CA ILE A 688 54.02 -10.52 -12.87
C ILE A 688 54.98 -11.29 -13.79
N LYS A 689 56.00 -10.62 -14.34
CA LYS A 689 57.05 -11.23 -15.18
C LYS A 689 58.20 -11.88 -14.40
N LYS A 690 58.25 -11.71 -13.07
CA LYS A 690 59.14 -12.43 -12.16
C LYS A 690 58.38 -13.58 -11.52
#